data_AF-A0A843V6B7-F1
#
_entry.id   AF-A0A843V6B7-F1
#
_cell.length_a   1.000
_cell.length_b   1.000
_cell.length_c   1.000
_cell.angle_alpha   90.00
_cell.angle_beta   90.00
_cell.angle_gamma   90.00
#
_symmetry.space_group_name_H-M   'P 1'
#
loop_
_entity.id
_entity.type
_entity.pdbx_description
1 polymer ?
#
loop_
_entity_poly.entity_id
_entity_poly.type
_entity_poly.pdbx_seq_one_letter_code
_entity_poly.pdbx_strand_id
1 'polypeptide(L)'
;MRWSDGSYLEDQDHWWLSGIHRDVLLLSKPQMFVADYFFTSKLGENFLYADVQVEVKVDITGNLPKEDGRPNFIIEAILYDTTFWSEHDGGMDLRSCSAISLEPKPFQGESLGFNGYHLVGRLEKPKLWSAEHPNLYTLVIILKNESGKLVDCESCLVGIREISQAPKQLLVNGQPVVIRGVNRHEHHPQLGKANLEACMVKDVVLMKQNNINAVRNSHYPQHTRWYELCDIFGLYMIDEANIETHGFCLEKHLKHPSEEPSWAFSMLDRVIGMVERDKNHACIIAWSLGNESGYGPNHSASAGWIRGKDPSRLVHYEGGGSRTPSTDIVCPMYMRVWDIVKIAKDPSESRPLILCEYSHAMGNSNGNIHVYWDAIDTTYGLQGGFIWDWVDQGLLKEGSNGQKNWAYGGDFGDSPNDLNFCLNGLTWPDRTPHPAVNEVKYVYQPIKISLKENMIMIVNKQFFDATEAIEFSWRLDGDGCRLGFGMLDLPPIEPQNRYAIEWDSYPWFSLWQSSSATEIFLTITAKLIHSTRWAKSGHVISSTQLQLPGKGQQAPHVIRITENSSLVTQHIGDTVTVCKTNDWEIMFNMQTGTIEKWKVEGYQLLHKGIIPCFWRAPTDNDKGGESNSYAYKWKLASLDRMSFHKDICSIQSQTEQCVQIKTAYIGFPYDEKEGTAFSGVSDETMTSDSPVFKVDVTYYIYGSGDVIIQYNVNPKADLPPLPRVGVVFHVDQSLDLVKWYGKGPFECYPDRKEAAHVGMYENNVEDLHVPYIVPGESSGRADVRWVAFQNGNGFGLLASTYGDSPPMQMSASYYSTQELNRATRNEDLVKGDAIEVHLDHKHMGVGGDDSWSPSVHEQYLIPPVPYSFSLRLCPVCPSKSCQTIYDSQLSK
;
A
#
# COMPACT_ATOMS: atom_id res chain seq x y z
N MET A 1 -36.73 1.83 10.23
CA MET A 1 -36.16 1.28 11.47
C MET A 1 -34.65 1.25 11.26
N ARG A 2 -33.84 1.90 12.11
CA ARG A 2 -32.37 1.95 11.95
C ARG A 2 -31.68 0.81 12.71
N TRP A 3 -32.21 0.45 13.88
CA TRP A 3 -31.65 -0.55 14.78
C TRP A 3 -32.66 -1.70 14.96
N SER A 4 -32.15 -2.93 15.00
CA SER A 4 -32.89 -4.16 15.28
C SER A 4 -32.00 -5.15 16.05
N ASP A 5 -32.54 -6.32 16.40
CA ASP A 5 -31.72 -7.43 16.91
C ASP A 5 -30.61 -7.84 15.92
N GLY A 6 -30.87 -7.69 14.61
CA GLY A 6 -29.87 -7.94 13.57
C GLY A 6 -28.63 -7.04 13.67
N SER A 7 -28.77 -5.83 14.24
CA SER A 7 -27.64 -4.90 14.43
C SER A 7 -26.57 -5.44 15.38
N TYR A 8 -26.90 -6.40 16.26
CA TYR A 8 -25.90 -7.07 17.11
C TYR A 8 -24.96 -8.00 16.33
N LEU A 9 -25.30 -8.33 15.07
CA LEU A 9 -24.48 -9.14 14.15
C LEU A 9 -23.84 -8.30 13.04
N GLU A 10 -23.93 -6.97 13.11
CA GLU A 10 -23.49 -6.02 12.07
C GLU A 10 -22.61 -4.93 12.69
N ASP A 11 -21.65 -5.34 13.51
CA ASP A 11 -20.73 -4.48 14.26
C ASP A 11 -19.40 -4.23 13.54
N GLN A 12 -19.46 -4.10 12.21
CA GLN A 12 -18.29 -3.82 11.39
C GLN A 12 -17.70 -2.43 11.68
N ASP A 13 -16.37 -2.32 11.61
CA ASP A 13 -15.65 -1.04 11.67
C ASP A 13 -15.87 -0.17 10.40
N HIS A 14 -17.02 0.48 10.36
CA HIS A 14 -17.42 1.40 9.30
C HIS A 14 -18.51 2.39 9.74
N TRP A 15 -18.96 3.25 8.82
CA TRP A 15 -20.09 4.14 9.07
C TRP A 15 -21.42 3.40 9.30
N TRP A 16 -22.06 3.69 10.43
CA TRP A 16 -23.40 3.19 10.79
C TRP A 16 -24.53 3.93 10.05
N LEU A 17 -24.74 3.59 8.78
CA LEU A 17 -25.81 4.17 7.95
C LEU A 17 -27.07 3.29 7.93
N SER A 18 -28.19 3.83 7.40
CA SER A 18 -29.43 3.05 7.22
C SER A 18 -30.25 3.57 6.05
N GLY A 19 -31.20 2.76 5.59
CA GLY A 19 -32.07 3.07 4.47
C GLY A 19 -32.00 2.02 3.37
N ILE A 20 -32.81 2.20 2.34
CA ILE A 20 -32.79 1.37 1.14
C ILE A 20 -31.61 1.87 0.28
N HIS A 21 -30.45 1.25 0.47
CA HIS A 21 -29.18 1.67 -0.14
C HIS A 21 -28.71 0.74 -1.28
N ARG A 22 -29.56 -0.20 -1.69
CA ARG A 22 -29.39 -1.06 -2.87
C ARG A 22 -30.71 -1.07 -3.67
N ASP A 23 -30.65 -1.67 -4.85
CA ASP A 23 -31.77 -1.71 -5.80
C ASP A 23 -33.04 -2.37 -5.24
N VAL A 24 -34.19 -1.88 -5.70
CA VAL A 24 -35.50 -2.50 -5.47
C VAL A 24 -36.08 -2.89 -6.82
N LEU A 25 -36.30 -4.19 -7.02
CA LEU A 25 -36.74 -4.77 -8.29
C LEU A 25 -38.12 -5.42 -8.14
N LEU A 26 -38.94 -5.33 -9.18
CA LEU A 26 -40.17 -6.11 -9.33
C LEU A 26 -39.97 -7.16 -10.43
N LEU A 27 -40.03 -8.44 -10.06
CA LEU A 27 -39.88 -9.57 -10.96
C LEU A 27 -41.25 -10.24 -11.17
N SER A 28 -41.65 -10.43 -12.42
CA SER A 28 -42.85 -11.18 -12.79
C SER A 28 -42.45 -12.55 -13.29
N LYS A 29 -42.77 -13.60 -12.53
CA LYS A 29 -42.51 -14.99 -12.90
C LYS A 29 -43.81 -15.70 -13.34
N PRO A 30 -43.75 -16.62 -14.30
CA PRO A 30 -44.91 -17.45 -14.64
C PRO A 30 -45.31 -18.37 -13.48
N GLN A 31 -46.50 -18.99 -13.56
CA GLN A 31 -46.98 -19.92 -12.52
C GLN A 31 -46.07 -21.14 -12.33
N MET A 32 -45.41 -21.59 -13.41
CA MET A 32 -44.39 -22.63 -13.40
C MET A 32 -43.08 -21.98 -13.80
N PHE A 33 -42.09 -21.98 -12.92
CA PHE A 33 -40.85 -21.24 -13.14
C PHE A 33 -39.63 -21.92 -12.51
N VAL A 34 -38.43 -21.56 -12.99
CA VAL A 34 -37.16 -21.94 -12.38
C VAL A 34 -36.97 -21.14 -11.11
N ALA A 35 -37.02 -21.82 -9.96
CA ALA A 35 -36.97 -21.20 -8.64
C ALA A 35 -35.54 -21.06 -8.09
N ASP A 36 -34.66 -21.99 -8.47
CA ASP A 36 -33.25 -22.02 -8.04
C ASP A 36 -32.44 -22.88 -9.01
N TYR A 37 -31.15 -22.60 -9.13
CA TYR A 37 -30.23 -23.43 -9.87
C TYR A 37 -28.80 -23.34 -9.33
N PHE A 38 -28.07 -24.45 -9.41
CA PHE A 38 -26.69 -24.54 -8.97
C PHE A 38 -25.82 -25.22 -10.02
N PHE A 39 -24.88 -24.45 -10.58
CA PHE A 39 -23.88 -24.91 -11.50
C PHE A 39 -22.64 -25.44 -10.76
N THR A 40 -22.19 -26.63 -11.15
CA THR A 40 -20.92 -27.21 -10.69
C THR A 40 -20.16 -27.83 -11.86
N SER A 41 -18.84 -27.82 -11.76
CA SER A 41 -17.95 -28.48 -12.72
C SER A 41 -16.85 -29.24 -11.99
N LYS A 42 -16.55 -30.44 -12.46
CA LYS A 42 -15.41 -31.25 -11.99
C LYS A 42 -14.45 -31.50 -13.14
N LEU A 43 -13.19 -31.14 -12.94
CA LEU A 43 -12.14 -31.35 -13.94
C LEU A 43 -11.72 -32.82 -13.98
N GLY A 44 -11.49 -33.36 -15.18
CA GLY A 44 -10.84 -34.66 -15.34
C GLY A 44 -9.34 -34.60 -15.00
N GLU A 45 -8.71 -35.75 -14.71
CA GLU A 45 -7.32 -35.85 -14.20
C GLU A 45 -6.26 -35.08 -15.02
N ASN A 46 -6.49 -34.86 -16.32
CA ASN A 46 -5.57 -34.15 -17.22
C ASN A 46 -6.12 -32.80 -17.71
N PHE A 47 -7.20 -32.28 -17.11
CA PHE A 47 -7.90 -31.06 -17.55
C PHE A 47 -8.41 -31.09 -19.01
N LEU A 48 -8.41 -32.26 -19.67
CA LEU A 48 -8.85 -32.43 -21.06
C LEU A 48 -10.37 -32.40 -21.23
N TYR A 49 -11.11 -32.56 -20.13
CA TYR A 49 -12.56 -32.42 -20.11
C TYR A 49 -13.02 -31.94 -18.72
N ALA A 50 -14.23 -31.40 -18.66
CA ALA A 50 -14.94 -31.11 -17.42
C ALA A 50 -16.31 -31.81 -17.44
N ASP A 51 -16.61 -32.57 -16.39
CA ASP A 51 -17.97 -33.04 -16.15
C ASP A 51 -18.76 -31.88 -15.51
N VAL A 52 -19.83 -31.47 -16.17
CA VAL A 52 -20.70 -30.37 -15.74
C VAL A 52 -21.99 -30.92 -15.19
N GLN A 53 -22.46 -30.33 -14.08
CA GLN A 53 -23.76 -30.60 -13.50
C GLN A 53 -24.48 -29.29 -13.17
N VAL A 54 -25.77 -29.25 -13.49
CA VAL A 54 -26.68 -28.18 -13.08
C VAL A 54 -27.83 -28.80 -12.30
N GLU A 55 -27.94 -28.43 -11.03
CA GLU A 55 -29.12 -28.68 -10.22
C GLU A 55 -30.17 -27.61 -10.53
N VAL A 56 -31.42 -27.99 -10.77
CA VAL A 56 -32.52 -27.06 -11.08
C VAL A 56 -33.73 -27.38 -10.19
N LYS A 57 -34.22 -26.38 -9.46
CA LYS A 57 -35.51 -26.44 -8.77
C LYS A 57 -36.56 -25.71 -9.60
N VAL A 58 -37.70 -26.37 -9.81
CA VAL A 58 -38.86 -25.79 -10.47
C VAL A 58 -39.96 -25.63 -9.44
N ASP A 59 -40.50 -24.43 -9.31
CA ASP A 59 -41.67 -24.17 -8.49
C ASP A 59 -42.91 -23.99 -9.38
N ILE A 60 -44.04 -24.47 -8.87
CA ILE A 60 -45.29 -24.59 -9.59
C ILE A 60 -46.39 -24.06 -8.67
N THR A 61 -46.67 -22.78 -8.81
CA THR A 61 -47.65 -22.04 -8.03
C THR A 61 -49.02 -22.07 -8.72
N GLY A 62 -49.98 -22.76 -8.12
CA GLY A 62 -51.37 -22.83 -8.59
C GLY A 62 -51.93 -24.25 -8.76
N ASN A 63 -53.26 -24.38 -8.81
CA ASN A 63 -53.98 -25.63 -9.11
C ASN A 63 -53.86 -25.98 -10.60
N LEU A 64 -52.66 -26.27 -11.10
CA LEU A 64 -52.51 -26.85 -12.44
C LEU A 64 -53.13 -28.27 -12.44
N PRO A 65 -53.89 -28.66 -13.48
CA PRO A 65 -54.51 -29.97 -13.56
C PRO A 65 -53.46 -31.06 -13.43
N LYS A 66 -53.54 -31.85 -12.36
CA LYS A 66 -52.70 -33.03 -12.14
C LYS A 66 -53.40 -34.22 -12.76
N GLU A 67 -53.21 -34.48 -14.05
CA GLU A 67 -53.36 -35.85 -14.54
C GLU A 67 -52.10 -36.61 -14.10
N ASP A 68 -52.27 -37.62 -13.25
CA ASP A 68 -51.23 -38.53 -12.71
C ASP A 68 -50.19 -37.96 -11.70
N GLY A 69 -50.40 -36.76 -11.18
CA GLY A 69 -49.73 -36.31 -9.95
C GLY A 69 -48.33 -35.69 -10.09
N ARG A 70 -47.80 -35.51 -11.31
CA ARG A 70 -46.67 -34.62 -11.62
C ARG A 70 -46.96 -33.87 -12.93
N PRO A 71 -46.87 -32.54 -12.97
CA PRO A 71 -47.01 -31.80 -14.24
C PRO A 71 -45.87 -32.22 -15.19
N ASN A 72 -46.19 -32.56 -16.45
CA ASN A 72 -45.14 -32.81 -17.43
C ASN A 72 -44.59 -31.46 -17.92
N PHE A 73 -43.28 -31.35 -17.94
CA PHE A 73 -42.55 -30.22 -18.51
C PHE A 73 -41.18 -30.70 -18.96
N ILE A 74 -40.49 -29.89 -19.76
CA ILE A 74 -39.16 -30.18 -20.29
C ILE A 74 -38.20 -29.13 -19.72
N ILE A 75 -37.11 -29.57 -19.11
CA ILE A 75 -35.99 -28.70 -18.73
C ILE A 75 -34.85 -28.97 -19.70
N GLU A 76 -34.28 -27.90 -20.24
CA GLU A 76 -33.02 -27.92 -20.99
C GLU A 76 -32.03 -27.00 -20.28
N ALA A 77 -30.75 -27.35 -20.29
CA ALA A 77 -29.69 -26.49 -19.83
C ALA A 77 -28.55 -26.53 -20.86
N ILE A 78 -28.11 -25.37 -21.31
CA ILE A 78 -27.12 -25.24 -22.40
C ILE A 78 -26.03 -24.28 -21.93
N LEU A 79 -24.77 -24.64 -22.19
CA LEU A 79 -23.62 -23.77 -22.00
C LEU A 79 -23.21 -23.18 -23.34
N TYR A 80 -23.06 -21.86 -23.38
CA TYR A 80 -22.56 -21.12 -24.53
C TYR A 80 -21.16 -20.59 -24.25
N ASP A 81 -20.22 -20.78 -25.18
CA ASP A 81 -18.90 -20.15 -25.08
C ASP A 81 -19.02 -18.66 -25.41
N THR A 82 -18.83 -17.82 -24.38
CA THR A 82 -19.00 -16.36 -24.49
C THR A 82 -17.70 -15.60 -24.61
N THR A 83 -16.55 -16.29 -24.61
CA THR A 83 -15.26 -15.65 -24.88
C THR A 83 -15.21 -14.98 -26.26
N PHE A 84 -16.00 -15.48 -27.22
CA PHE A 84 -16.16 -14.89 -28.56
C PHE A 84 -16.96 -13.57 -28.59
N TRP A 85 -17.74 -13.24 -27.56
CA TRP A 85 -18.61 -12.06 -27.56
C TRP A 85 -17.84 -10.74 -27.46
N SER A 86 -16.62 -10.76 -26.88
CA SER A 86 -15.78 -9.56 -26.75
C SER A 86 -14.94 -9.22 -27.98
N GLU A 87 -14.89 -10.09 -28.99
CA GLU A 87 -13.97 -9.91 -30.13
C GLU A 87 -14.67 -9.41 -31.41
N HIS A 88 -16.01 -9.37 -31.49
CA HIS A 88 -16.74 -9.06 -32.73
C HIS A 88 -17.99 -8.19 -32.48
N ASP A 89 -18.06 -7.03 -33.14
CA ASP A 89 -19.11 -5.99 -33.01
C ASP A 89 -20.38 -6.25 -33.87
N GLY A 90 -20.52 -7.46 -34.44
CA GLY A 90 -21.60 -7.83 -35.35
C GLY A 90 -22.52 -8.88 -34.75
N GLY A 91 -23.84 -8.64 -34.75
CA GLY A 91 -24.86 -9.53 -34.19
C GLY A 91 -24.67 -10.99 -34.61
N MET A 92 -24.23 -11.81 -33.66
CA MET A 92 -23.98 -13.24 -33.84
C MET A 92 -25.21 -14.10 -33.54
N ASP A 93 -25.30 -15.25 -34.21
CA ASP A 93 -26.26 -16.30 -33.87
C ASP A 93 -25.74 -17.12 -32.67
N LEU A 94 -26.30 -16.85 -31.49
CA LEU A 94 -26.00 -17.53 -30.23
C LEU A 94 -26.04 -19.07 -30.33
N ARG A 95 -26.87 -19.64 -31.23
CA ARG A 95 -26.97 -21.10 -31.39
C ARG A 95 -25.69 -21.73 -31.93
N SER A 96 -24.89 -20.97 -32.68
CA SER A 96 -23.62 -21.43 -33.23
C SER A 96 -22.49 -21.51 -32.18
N CYS A 97 -22.68 -20.87 -31.01
CA CYS A 97 -21.73 -20.83 -29.90
C CYS A 97 -22.04 -21.85 -28.78
N SER A 98 -22.97 -22.79 -29.01
CA SER A 98 -23.32 -23.83 -28.04
C SER A 98 -22.10 -24.72 -27.79
N ALA A 99 -21.56 -24.68 -26.58
CA ALA A 99 -20.46 -25.53 -26.15
C ALA A 99 -20.96 -26.95 -25.84
N ILE A 100 -21.99 -27.07 -24.99
CA ILE A 100 -22.64 -28.35 -24.66
C ILE A 100 -24.12 -28.16 -24.32
N SER A 101 -24.94 -29.16 -24.64
CA SER A 101 -26.30 -29.34 -24.11
C SER A 101 -26.24 -30.37 -22.98
N LEU A 102 -26.90 -30.07 -21.86
CA LEU A 102 -26.94 -30.94 -20.69
C LEU A 102 -28.18 -31.83 -20.74
N GLU A 103 -28.00 -33.11 -20.45
CA GLU A 103 -29.06 -34.12 -20.49
C GLU A 103 -29.61 -34.37 -19.07
N PRO A 104 -30.93 -34.48 -18.89
CA PRO A 104 -31.52 -34.79 -17.61
C PRO A 104 -31.12 -36.20 -17.17
N LYS A 105 -30.71 -36.35 -15.90
CA LYS A 105 -30.44 -37.67 -15.30
C LYS A 105 -31.33 -37.91 -14.07
N PRO A 106 -31.82 -39.16 -13.89
CA PRO A 106 -32.50 -39.53 -12.66
C PRO A 106 -31.54 -39.44 -11.47
N PHE A 107 -32.02 -38.84 -10.39
CA PHE A 107 -31.28 -38.61 -9.15
C PHE A 107 -30.82 -39.93 -8.52
N GLN A 108 -29.53 -40.04 -8.16
CA GLN A 108 -28.94 -41.26 -7.55
C GLN A 108 -28.15 -41.02 -6.25
N GLY A 109 -28.11 -39.80 -5.68
CA GLY A 109 -27.37 -39.51 -4.43
C GLY A 109 -28.03 -38.41 -3.62
N GLU A 110 -27.74 -38.26 -2.32
CA GLU A 110 -28.35 -37.27 -1.44
C GLU A 110 -27.60 -35.90 -1.53
N SER A 111 -28.21 -34.88 -2.13
CA SER A 111 -27.77 -33.47 -1.99
C SER A 111 -28.59 -32.82 -0.88
N LEU A 112 -27.93 -32.23 0.12
CA LEU A 112 -28.56 -31.81 1.37
C LEU A 112 -29.58 -30.69 1.10
N GLY A 113 -30.86 -30.97 1.36
CA GLY A 113 -31.95 -30.01 1.15
C GLY A 113 -32.31 -29.75 -0.32
N PHE A 114 -31.80 -30.54 -1.27
CA PHE A 114 -32.16 -30.42 -2.68
C PHE A 114 -33.23 -31.44 -3.08
N ASN A 115 -34.35 -30.95 -3.63
CA ASN A 115 -35.40 -31.75 -4.24
C ASN A 115 -35.75 -31.11 -5.60
N GLY A 116 -35.07 -31.55 -6.65
CA GLY A 116 -35.19 -31.00 -8.00
C GLY A 116 -34.61 -31.92 -9.08
N TYR A 117 -34.16 -31.32 -10.18
CA TYR A 117 -33.71 -32.02 -11.38
C TYR A 117 -32.22 -31.83 -11.60
N HIS A 118 -31.52 -32.87 -12.07
CA HIS A 118 -30.10 -32.79 -12.42
C HIS A 118 -29.96 -32.87 -13.92
N LEU A 119 -29.27 -31.91 -14.51
CA LEU A 119 -28.83 -31.95 -15.89
C LEU A 119 -27.32 -32.06 -15.91
N VAL A 120 -26.79 -33.00 -16.68
CA VAL A 120 -25.35 -33.26 -16.74
C VAL A 120 -24.85 -33.33 -18.17
N GLY A 121 -23.57 -33.02 -18.35
CA GLY A 121 -22.90 -33.10 -19.62
C GLY A 121 -21.39 -33.12 -19.45
N ARG A 122 -20.68 -33.32 -20.55
CA ARG A 122 -19.21 -33.31 -20.57
C ARG A 122 -18.72 -32.29 -21.57
N LEU A 123 -17.97 -31.31 -21.08
CA LEU A 123 -17.30 -30.30 -21.90
C LEU A 123 -15.88 -30.78 -22.22
N GLU A 124 -15.61 -31.05 -23.50
CA GLU A 124 -14.27 -31.40 -23.97
C GLU A 124 -13.42 -30.13 -24.11
N LYS A 125 -12.15 -30.20 -23.69
CA LYS A 125 -11.15 -29.11 -23.73
C LYS A 125 -11.68 -27.77 -23.18
N PRO A 126 -12.11 -27.74 -21.91
CA PRO A 126 -12.67 -26.52 -21.31
C PRO A 126 -11.62 -25.39 -21.27
N LYS A 127 -12.01 -24.19 -21.69
CA LYS A 127 -11.30 -22.95 -21.31
C LYS A 127 -11.48 -22.72 -19.81
N LEU A 128 -10.40 -22.82 -19.04
CA LEU A 128 -10.45 -22.71 -17.58
C LEU A 128 -10.50 -21.24 -17.12
N TRP A 129 -11.22 -20.99 -16.03
CA TRP A 129 -11.28 -19.70 -15.38
C TRP A 129 -10.17 -19.58 -14.31
N SER A 130 -9.48 -18.45 -14.30
CA SER A 130 -8.56 -18.00 -13.25
C SER A 130 -8.51 -16.46 -13.21
N ALA A 131 -7.81 -15.86 -12.24
CA ALA A 131 -7.62 -14.41 -12.20
C ALA A 131 -6.68 -13.88 -13.32
N GLU A 132 -5.88 -14.77 -13.93
CA GLU A 132 -5.06 -14.51 -15.12
C GLU A 132 -5.91 -14.70 -16.39
N HIS A 133 -6.71 -15.77 -16.44
CA HIS A 133 -7.59 -16.13 -17.57
C HIS A 133 -9.07 -16.16 -17.17
N PRO A 134 -9.79 -15.03 -17.19
CA PRO A 134 -11.20 -14.97 -16.78
C PRO A 134 -12.14 -15.51 -17.87
N ASN A 135 -11.92 -16.76 -18.32
CA ASN A 135 -12.75 -17.43 -19.32
C ASN A 135 -14.13 -17.78 -18.74
N LEU A 136 -15.18 -17.32 -19.40
CA LEU A 136 -16.56 -17.51 -18.95
C LEU A 136 -17.43 -18.13 -20.05
N TYR A 137 -18.37 -18.95 -19.61
CA TYR A 137 -19.49 -19.46 -20.39
C TYR A 137 -20.78 -18.81 -19.87
N THR A 138 -21.81 -18.78 -20.69
CA THR A 138 -23.17 -18.44 -20.25
C THR A 138 -23.97 -19.73 -20.15
N LEU A 139 -24.44 -20.03 -18.93
CA LEU A 139 -25.43 -21.06 -18.69
C LEU A 139 -26.81 -20.49 -18.98
N VAL A 140 -27.61 -21.19 -19.78
CA VAL A 140 -29.02 -20.88 -20.03
C VAL A 140 -29.87 -22.09 -19.65
N ILE A 141 -30.83 -21.87 -18.75
CA ILE A 141 -31.79 -22.88 -18.30
C ILE A 141 -33.13 -22.54 -18.91
N ILE A 142 -33.70 -23.47 -19.67
CA ILE A 142 -34.91 -23.29 -20.44
C ILE A 142 -35.98 -24.24 -19.90
N LEU A 143 -37.10 -23.67 -19.44
CA LEU A 143 -38.26 -24.43 -19.00
C LEU A 143 -39.34 -24.36 -20.08
N LYS A 144 -39.78 -25.52 -20.58
CA LYS A 144 -40.85 -25.65 -21.58
C LYS A 144 -42.00 -26.47 -21.04
N ASN A 145 -43.21 -26.21 -21.53
CA ASN A 145 -44.37 -27.04 -21.25
C ASN A 145 -44.35 -28.35 -22.07
N GLU A 146 -45.35 -29.20 -21.87
CA GLU A 146 -45.53 -30.48 -22.57
C GLU A 146 -45.52 -30.37 -24.10
N SER A 147 -46.01 -29.25 -24.64
CA SER A 147 -46.02 -28.98 -26.09
C SER A 147 -44.69 -28.49 -26.64
N GLY A 148 -43.64 -28.38 -25.80
CA GLY A 148 -42.33 -27.87 -26.16
C GLY A 148 -42.27 -26.34 -26.27
N LYS A 149 -43.27 -25.61 -25.77
CA LYS A 149 -43.31 -24.14 -25.78
C LYS A 149 -42.57 -23.59 -24.55
N LEU A 150 -41.73 -22.57 -24.76
CA LEU A 150 -41.04 -21.84 -23.68
C LEU A 150 -42.04 -21.29 -22.65
N VAL A 151 -41.76 -21.56 -21.38
CA VAL A 151 -42.51 -21.07 -20.21
C VAL A 151 -41.67 -20.07 -19.44
N ASP A 152 -40.43 -20.43 -19.12
CA ASP A 152 -39.51 -19.62 -18.32
C ASP A 152 -38.06 -19.85 -18.77
N CYS A 153 -37.19 -18.88 -18.50
CA CYS A 153 -35.79 -18.94 -18.86
C CYS A 153 -34.95 -18.17 -17.83
N GLU A 154 -33.84 -18.77 -17.41
CA GLU A 154 -32.86 -18.14 -16.53
C GLU A 154 -31.46 -18.27 -17.11
N SER A 155 -30.56 -17.35 -16.76
CA SER A 155 -29.18 -17.41 -17.22
C SER A 155 -28.19 -16.78 -16.24
N CYS A 156 -26.97 -17.30 -16.20
CA CYS A 156 -25.85 -16.70 -15.50
C CYS A 156 -24.51 -16.94 -16.21
N LEU A 157 -23.51 -16.14 -15.85
CA LEU A 157 -22.12 -16.41 -16.21
C LEU A 157 -21.55 -17.49 -15.29
N VAL A 158 -20.79 -18.43 -15.85
CA VAL A 158 -20.12 -19.49 -15.10
C VAL A 158 -18.70 -19.70 -15.62
N GLY A 159 -17.78 -20.00 -14.72
CA GLY A 159 -16.39 -20.32 -15.03
C GLY A 159 -16.07 -21.78 -14.71
N ILE A 160 -15.40 -22.46 -15.63
CA ILE A 160 -14.91 -23.82 -15.40
C ILE A 160 -13.59 -23.73 -14.64
N ARG A 161 -13.60 -24.08 -13.35
CA ARG A 161 -12.39 -24.15 -12.53
C ARG A 161 -12.54 -25.19 -11.43
N GLU A 162 -11.42 -25.56 -10.84
CA GLU A 162 -11.38 -26.40 -9.65
C GLU A 162 -10.61 -25.68 -8.53
N ILE A 163 -11.23 -25.61 -7.36
CA ILE A 163 -10.58 -25.19 -6.12
C ILE A 163 -10.36 -26.45 -5.28
N SER A 164 -9.12 -26.68 -4.87
CA SER A 164 -8.77 -27.86 -4.08
C SER A 164 -7.67 -27.54 -3.08
N GLN A 165 -7.36 -28.52 -2.22
CA GLN A 165 -6.30 -28.39 -1.23
C GLN A 165 -5.25 -29.48 -1.41
N ALA A 166 -4.01 -29.10 -1.20
CA ALA A 166 -2.88 -29.98 -0.96
C ALA A 166 -2.22 -29.57 0.37
N PRO A 167 -1.29 -30.39 0.95
CA PRO A 167 -0.62 -30.02 2.18
C PRO A 167 0.02 -28.64 2.10
N LYS A 168 -0.47 -27.71 2.94
CA LYS A 168 -0.12 -26.29 3.02
C LYS A 168 -0.40 -25.47 1.76
N GLN A 169 -1.29 -25.94 0.88
CA GLN A 169 -1.57 -25.26 -0.39
C GLN A 169 -3.07 -25.23 -0.72
N LEU A 170 -3.60 -24.03 -0.97
CA LEU A 170 -4.80 -23.81 -1.76
C LEU A 170 -4.41 -23.89 -3.23
N LEU A 171 -5.13 -24.69 -4.01
CA LEU A 171 -4.90 -24.86 -5.43
C LEU A 171 -6.06 -24.30 -6.25
N VAL A 172 -5.75 -23.62 -7.34
CA VAL A 172 -6.68 -23.25 -8.41
C VAL A 172 -6.22 -23.96 -9.68
N ASN A 173 -7.08 -24.82 -10.23
CA ASN A 173 -6.75 -25.63 -11.42
C ASN A 173 -5.42 -26.41 -11.24
N GLY A 174 -5.21 -26.97 -10.04
CA GLY A 174 -4.00 -27.69 -9.67
C GLY A 174 -2.77 -26.83 -9.35
N GLN A 175 -2.85 -25.50 -9.45
CA GLN A 175 -1.72 -24.59 -9.21
C GLN A 175 -1.83 -23.88 -7.84
N PRO A 176 -0.73 -23.77 -7.06
CA PRO A 176 -0.73 -23.13 -5.75
C PRO A 176 -0.63 -21.61 -5.85
N VAL A 177 -1.69 -20.97 -6.35
CA VAL A 177 -1.72 -19.53 -6.61
C VAL A 177 -1.40 -18.72 -5.34
N VAL A 178 -0.73 -17.59 -5.51
CA VAL A 178 -0.42 -16.66 -4.41
C VAL A 178 -1.43 -15.52 -4.42
N ILE A 179 -2.08 -15.29 -3.28
CA ILE A 179 -3.10 -14.27 -3.06
C ILE A 179 -2.42 -12.91 -2.86
N ARG A 180 -2.59 -12.04 -3.86
CA ARG A 180 -2.20 -10.63 -3.88
C ARG A 180 -3.47 -9.82 -3.65
N GLY A 181 -3.94 -9.82 -2.41
CA GLY A 181 -5.29 -9.41 -2.05
C GLY A 181 -5.40 -8.04 -1.40
N VAL A 182 -6.60 -7.49 -1.38
CA VAL A 182 -6.98 -6.32 -0.56
C VAL A 182 -8.39 -6.52 0.00
N ASN A 183 -8.65 -6.01 1.21
CA ASN A 183 -9.99 -5.90 1.78
C ASN A 183 -10.71 -4.71 1.15
N ARG A 184 -12.03 -4.81 0.94
CA ARG A 184 -12.81 -3.72 0.33
C ARG A 184 -14.19 -3.58 0.97
N HIS A 185 -14.42 -2.45 1.62
CA HIS A 185 -15.76 -1.99 1.97
C HIS A 185 -16.53 -1.37 0.78
N GLU A 186 -17.87 -1.44 0.85
CA GLU A 186 -18.75 -0.66 -0.02
C GLU A 186 -18.87 0.78 0.46
N HIS A 187 -17.92 1.63 0.03
CA HIS A 187 -17.90 3.04 0.41
C HIS A 187 -17.87 3.98 -0.79
N HIS A 188 -18.82 4.92 -0.81
CA HIS A 188 -18.84 6.07 -1.69
C HIS A 188 -18.86 7.38 -0.87
N PRO A 189 -17.94 8.33 -1.11
CA PRO A 189 -17.80 9.51 -0.25
C PRO A 189 -19.06 10.39 -0.15
N GLN A 190 -19.94 10.36 -1.14
CA GLN A 190 -21.19 11.17 -1.13
C GLN A 190 -22.46 10.34 -0.90
N LEU A 191 -22.40 9.03 -1.16
CA LEU A 191 -23.59 8.17 -1.17
C LEU A 191 -23.56 7.16 -0.01
N GLY A 192 -22.50 7.19 0.82
CA GLY A 192 -22.28 6.25 1.89
C GLY A 192 -22.14 4.83 1.34
N LYS A 193 -23.04 3.95 1.77
CA LYS A 193 -23.05 2.53 1.37
C LYS A 193 -23.68 2.25 0.00
N ALA A 194 -24.32 3.24 -0.63
CA ALA A 194 -24.89 3.04 -1.96
C ALA A 194 -23.79 3.12 -3.02
N ASN A 195 -23.54 2.00 -3.68
CA ASN A 195 -22.50 1.88 -4.70
C ASN A 195 -23.03 2.10 -6.11
N LEU A 196 -22.18 2.67 -6.96
CA LEU A 196 -22.40 2.81 -8.39
C LEU A 196 -21.53 1.80 -9.14
N GLU A 197 -22.04 1.19 -10.20
CA GLU A 197 -21.26 0.26 -11.05
C GLU A 197 -19.97 0.92 -11.55
N ALA A 198 -20.00 2.20 -11.92
CA ALA A 198 -18.81 2.92 -12.37
C ALA A 198 -17.69 2.96 -11.30
N CYS A 199 -18.05 3.03 -10.01
CA CYS A 199 -17.09 2.98 -8.91
C CYS A 199 -16.54 1.57 -8.73
N MET A 200 -17.39 0.54 -8.84
CA MET A 200 -16.95 -0.86 -8.81
C MET A 200 -15.96 -1.15 -9.95
N VAL A 201 -16.26 -0.72 -11.17
CA VAL A 201 -15.36 -0.86 -12.33
C VAL A 201 -14.04 -0.12 -12.09
N LYS A 202 -14.10 1.12 -11.56
CA LYS A 202 -12.90 1.89 -11.22
C LYS A 202 -12.02 1.14 -10.20
N ASP A 203 -12.63 0.59 -9.16
CA ASP A 203 -11.93 -0.20 -8.13
C ASP A 203 -11.23 -1.42 -8.77
N VAL A 204 -11.96 -2.27 -9.51
CA VAL A 204 -11.39 -3.48 -10.15
C VAL A 204 -10.26 -3.14 -11.12
N VAL A 205 -10.42 -2.10 -11.93
CA VAL A 205 -9.40 -1.65 -12.88
C VAL A 205 -8.14 -1.19 -12.15
N LEU A 206 -8.28 -0.35 -11.13
CA LEU A 206 -7.13 0.13 -10.35
C LEU A 206 -6.45 -1.00 -9.59
N MET A 207 -7.21 -1.95 -9.05
CA MET A 207 -6.66 -3.14 -8.40
C MET A 207 -5.76 -3.93 -9.38
N LYS A 208 -6.28 -4.30 -10.56
CA LYS A 208 -5.49 -5.05 -11.54
C LYS A 208 -4.30 -4.26 -12.09
N GLN A 209 -4.44 -2.95 -12.29
CA GLN A 209 -3.33 -2.07 -12.69
C GLN A 209 -2.18 -2.02 -11.68
N ASN A 210 -2.46 -2.34 -10.42
CA ASN A 210 -1.51 -2.43 -9.32
C ASN A 210 -1.23 -3.86 -8.87
N ASN A 211 -1.38 -4.83 -9.79
CA ASN A 211 -1.01 -6.24 -9.60
C ASN A 211 -1.82 -7.01 -8.53
N ILE A 212 -2.94 -6.44 -8.06
CA ILE A 212 -3.87 -7.12 -7.15
C ILE A 212 -4.65 -8.17 -7.95
N ASN A 213 -4.71 -9.39 -7.43
CA ASN A 213 -5.41 -10.53 -8.05
C ASN A 213 -6.57 -11.06 -7.21
N ALA A 214 -6.79 -10.53 -6.01
CA ALA A 214 -7.82 -11.00 -5.12
C ALA A 214 -8.47 -9.87 -4.30
N VAL A 215 -9.71 -10.09 -3.86
CA VAL A 215 -10.44 -9.19 -2.97
C VAL A 215 -11.18 -9.99 -1.88
N ARG A 216 -11.20 -9.49 -0.66
CA ARG A 216 -12.06 -9.99 0.41
C ARG A 216 -13.21 -9.00 0.61
N ASN A 217 -14.44 -9.53 0.65
CA ASN A 217 -15.66 -8.75 0.83
C ASN A 217 -15.85 -8.37 2.31
N SER A 218 -14.99 -7.49 2.84
CA SER A 218 -15.06 -7.06 4.25
C SER A 218 -16.33 -6.23 4.53
N HIS A 219 -17.23 -6.62 5.43
CA HIS A 219 -17.39 -7.94 6.08
C HIS A 219 -18.82 -8.42 5.90
N TYR A 220 -19.27 -8.44 4.64
CA TYR A 220 -20.64 -8.74 4.28
C TYR A 220 -20.76 -9.02 2.78
N PRO A 221 -21.82 -9.73 2.34
CA PRO A 221 -22.05 -9.96 0.93
C PRO A 221 -22.32 -8.63 0.22
N GLN A 222 -21.56 -8.37 -0.85
CA GLN A 222 -21.56 -7.10 -1.57
C GLN A 222 -22.76 -7.01 -2.53
N HIS A 223 -22.86 -5.91 -3.27
CA HIS A 223 -23.80 -5.79 -4.38
C HIS A 223 -23.56 -6.88 -5.44
N THR A 224 -24.60 -7.54 -5.98
CA THR A 224 -24.46 -8.70 -6.89
C THR A 224 -23.61 -8.39 -8.14
N ARG A 225 -23.73 -7.17 -8.67
CA ARG A 225 -22.90 -6.68 -9.79
C ARG A 225 -21.39 -6.75 -9.52
N TRP A 226 -20.94 -6.67 -8.26
CA TRP A 226 -19.53 -6.77 -7.89
C TRP A 226 -18.94 -8.14 -8.27
N TYR A 227 -19.66 -9.22 -7.98
CA TYR A 227 -19.25 -10.59 -8.27
C TYR A 227 -19.12 -10.83 -9.77
N GLU A 228 -20.08 -10.36 -10.56
CA GLU A 228 -20.04 -10.41 -12.02
C GLU A 228 -18.81 -9.67 -12.56
N LEU A 229 -18.48 -8.49 -12.02
CA LEU A 229 -17.29 -7.75 -12.41
C LEU A 229 -16.01 -8.51 -12.04
N CYS A 230 -15.94 -9.13 -10.87
CA CYS A 230 -14.80 -9.97 -10.47
C CYS A 230 -14.65 -11.22 -11.35
N ASP A 231 -15.75 -11.84 -11.78
CA ASP A 231 -15.75 -12.93 -12.77
C ASP A 231 -15.19 -12.46 -14.11
N ILE A 232 -15.67 -11.31 -14.60
CA ILE A 232 -15.36 -10.74 -15.94
C ILE A 232 -13.91 -10.22 -16.04
N PHE A 233 -13.42 -9.58 -14.98
CA PHE A 233 -12.07 -9.00 -14.94
C PHE A 233 -11.02 -9.97 -14.39
N GLY A 234 -11.45 -11.02 -13.69
CA GLY A 234 -10.58 -12.01 -13.06
C GLY A 234 -9.99 -11.51 -11.75
N LEU A 235 -10.74 -11.63 -10.66
CA LEU A 235 -10.23 -11.48 -9.29
C LEU A 235 -10.68 -12.69 -8.48
N TYR A 236 -9.77 -13.29 -7.70
CA TYR A 236 -10.16 -14.26 -6.68
C TYR A 236 -10.90 -13.56 -5.56
N MET A 237 -11.89 -14.22 -4.97
CA MET A 237 -12.75 -13.62 -3.96
C MET A 237 -12.92 -14.54 -2.75
N ILE A 238 -12.82 -13.94 -1.57
CA ILE A 238 -13.42 -14.48 -0.35
C ILE A 238 -14.73 -13.72 -0.15
N ASP A 239 -15.84 -14.44 -0.26
CA ASP A 239 -17.15 -13.88 0.03
C ASP A 239 -17.54 -14.17 1.49
N GLU A 240 -18.02 -13.16 2.20
CA GLU A 240 -18.09 -13.18 3.65
C GLU A 240 -19.50 -12.88 4.16
N ALA A 241 -20.00 -13.72 5.06
CA ALA A 241 -21.32 -13.54 5.65
C ALA A 241 -21.33 -12.27 6.51
N ASN A 242 -22.47 -11.57 6.53
CA ASN A 242 -22.64 -10.34 7.29
C ASN A 242 -22.82 -10.64 8.79
N ILE A 243 -21.76 -11.09 9.44
CA ILE A 243 -21.73 -11.49 10.85
C ILE A 243 -20.46 -10.90 11.47
N GLU A 244 -20.63 -9.84 12.24
CA GLU A 244 -19.60 -9.26 13.08
C GLU A 244 -20.20 -8.84 14.43
N THR A 245 -19.57 -9.29 15.52
CA THR A 245 -20.05 -9.05 16.88
C THR A 245 -18.92 -8.54 17.79
N HIS A 246 -18.02 -7.70 17.24
CA HIS A 246 -16.76 -7.32 17.87
C HIS A 246 -16.95 -6.80 19.31
N GLY A 247 -17.95 -5.97 19.55
CA GLY A 247 -18.24 -5.40 20.88
C GLY A 247 -18.44 -6.44 21.99
N PHE A 248 -18.89 -7.67 21.68
CA PHE A 248 -19.02 -8.74 22.68
C PHE A 248 -17.65 -9.28 23.15
N CYS A 249 -16.58 -9.13 22.37
CA CYS A 249 -15.22 -9.47 22.78
C CYS A 249 -14.72 -8.53 23.90
N LEU A 250 -15.21 -7.29 23.91
CA LEU A 250 -14.94 -6.30 24.95
C LEU A 250 -15.85 -6.53 26.18
N GLU A 251 -17.10 -6.95 25.96
CA GLU A 251 -18.11 -7.14 27.00
C GLU A 251 -18.22 -8.60 27.51
N LYS A 252 -17.13 -9.11 28.10
CA LYS A 252 -17.01 -10.51 28.59
C LYS A 252 -18.08 -10.97 29.61
N HIS A 253 -18.85 -10.04 30.16
CA HIS A 253 -19.94 -10.34 31.09
C HIS A 253 -21.23 -10.76 30.37
N LEU A 254 -21.36 -10.43 29.09
CA LEU A 254 -22.42 -10.89 28.20
C LEU A 254 -22.02 -12.22 27.57
N LYS A 255 -23.02 -13.04 27.27
CA LYS A 255 -22.79 -14.26 26.53
C LYS A 255 -22.68 -13.95 25.04
N HIS A 256 -21.65 -14.49 24.41
CA HIS A 256 -21.31 -14.18 23.04
C HIS A 256 -22.33 -14.83 22.07
N PRO A 257 -22.84 -14.12 21.03
CA PRO A 257 -23.80 -14.68 20.08
C PRO A 257 -23.34 -15.98 19.41
N SER A 258 -22.04 -16.13 19.18
CA SER A 258 -21.46 -17.36 18.61
C SER A 258 -21.55 -18.61 19.50
N GLU A 259 -21.76 -18.43 20.82
CA GLU A 259 -21.93 -19.52 21.80
C GLU A 259 -23.40 -19.78 22.15
N GLU A 260 -24.29 -18.85 21.84
CA GLU A 260 -25.69 -18.85 22.29
C GLU A 260 -26.62 -19.52 21.26
N PRO A 261 -27.34 -20.59 21.61
CA PRO A 261 -28.26 -21.27 20.69
C PRO A 261 -29.40 -20.39 20.17
N SER A 262 -29.76 -19.34 20.91
CA SER A 262 -30.79 -18.38 20.51
C SER A 262 -30.42 -17.58 19.25
N TRP A 263 -29.13 -17.41 18.97
CA TRP A 263 -28.60 -16.74 17.78
C TRP A 263 -28.27 -17.69 16.63
N ALA A 264 -28.33 -19.01 16.86
CA ALA A 264 -27.90 -20.02 15.90
C ALA A 264 -28.62 -19.89 14.55
N PHE A 265 -29.94 -19.68 14.57
CA PHE A 265 -30.72 -19.52 13.35
C PHE A 265 -30.34 -18.23 12.60
N SER A 266 -30.24 -17.08 13.28
CA SER A 266 -29.93 -15.80 12.65
C SER A 266 -28.52 -15.77 12.03
N MET A 267 -27.54 -16.39 12.69
CA MET A 267 -26.19 -16.55 12.13
C MET A 267 -26.21 -17.49 10.92
N LEU A 268 -26.84 -18.66 11.04
CA LEU A 268 -26.90 -19.62 9.95
C LEU A 268 -27.66 -19.06 8.74
N ASP A 269 -28.75 -18.32 8.94
CA ASP A 269 -29.54 -17.69 7.87
C ASP A 269 -28.70 -16.71 7.04
N ARG A 270 -27.86 -15.90 7.68
CA ARG A 270 -26.92 -14.98 6.99
C ARG A 270 -25.90 -15.73 6.12
N VAL A 271 -25.41 -16.88 6.59
CA VAL A 271 -24.51 -17.76 5.84
C VAL A 271 -25.24 -18.43 4.67
N ILE A 272 -26.42 -19.00 4.92
CA ILE A 272 -27.25 -19.64 3.89
C ILE A 272 -27.61 -18.64 2.79
N GLY A 273 -28.07 -17.45 3.17
CA GLY A 273 -28.47 -16.39 2.25
C GLY A 273 -27.34 -15.96 1.31
N MET A 274 -26.11 -15.82 1.83
CA MET A 274 -24.92 -15.55 1.03
C MET A 274 -24.64 -16.70 0.04
N VAL A 275 -24.46 -17.92 0.54
CA VAL A 275 -24.07 -19.05 -0.31
C VAL A 275 -25.13 -19.35 -1.37
N GLU A 276 -26.41 -19.37 -1.00
CA GLU A 276 -27.48 -19.66 -1.97
C GLU A 276 -27.61 -18.57 -3.05
N ARG A 277 -27.30 -17.30 -2.73
CA ARG A 277 -27.29 -16.21 -3.71
C ARG A 277 -26.09 -16.32 -4.66
N ASP A 278 -24.91 -16.62 -4.13
CA ASP A 278 -23.65 -16.36 -4.84
C ASP A 278 -22.93 -17.62 -5.36
N LYS A 279 -23.43 -18.82 -5.06
CA LYS A 279 -22.85 -20.14 -5.38
C LYS A 279 -22.41 -20.37 -6.83
N ASN A 280 -22.93 -19.61 -7.79
CA ASN A 280 -22.62 -19.76 -9.22
C ASN A 280 -21.43 -18.91 -9.69
N HIS A 281 -20.94 -17.95 -8.89
CA HIS A 281 -19.84 -17.07 -9.29
C HIS A 281 -18.49 -17.78 -9.28
N ALA A 282 -17.73 -17.61 -10.36
CA ALA A 282 -16.44 -18.28 -10.53
C ALA A 282 -15.35 -17.71 -9.62
N CYS A 283 -15.41 -16.40 -9.37
CA CYS A 283 -14.47 -15.63 -8.58
C CYS A 283 -14.33 -16.10 -7.14
N ILE A 284 -15.40 -16.65 -6.56
CA ILE A 284 -15.43 -17.09 -5.17
C ILE A 284 -14.63 -18.39 -5.04
N ILE A 285 -13.52 -18.31 -4.29
CA ILE A 285 -12.64 -19.44 -3.99
C ILE A 285 -12.81 -19.96 -2.56
N ALA A 286 -13.35 -19.14 -1.66
CA ALA A 286 -13.67 -19.52 -0.30
C ALA A 286 -14.89 -18.75 0.23
N TRP A 287 -15.63 -19.40 1.12
CA TRP A 287 -16.73 -18.81 1.88
C TRP A 287 -16.25 -18.45 3.27
N SER A 288 -16.50 -17.23 3.71
CA SER A 288 -16.20 -16.81 5.07
C SER A 288 -17.43 -16.72 5.96
N LEU A 289 -17.28 -17.21 7.20
CA LEU A 289 -18.36 -17.28 8.18
C LEU A 289 -18.69 -15.93 8.84
N GLY A 290 -17.92 -14.88 8.54
CA GLY A 290 -18.01 -13.57 9.19
C GLY A 290 -16.65 -13.10 9.68
N ASN A 291 -16.65 -12.06 10.51
CA ASN A 291 -15.45 -11.41 11.03
C ASN A 291 -15.57 -11.18 12.55
N GLU A 292 -14.44 -11.18 13.26
CA GLU A 292 -14.28 -10.78 14.68
C GLU A 292 -15.44 -11.16 15.64
N SER A 293 -15.99 -12.36 15.48
CA SER A 293 -17.17 -12.84 16.22
C SER A 293 -16.82 -13.97 17.20
N GLY A 294 -15.61 -13.94 17.76
CA GLY A 294 -15.10 -15.01 18.63
C GLY A 294 -15.16 -16.38 17.95
N TYR A 295 -15.46 -17.44 18.70
CA TYR A 295 -15.66 -18.78 18.12
C TYR A 295 -16.61 -19.60 18.99
N GLY A 296 -17.49 -20.38 18.36
CA GLY A 296 -18.47 -21.19 19.09
C GLY A 296 -19.26 -22.15 18.19
N PRO A 297 -20.21 -22.93 18.77
CA PRO A 297 -20.96 -23.95 18.06
C PRO A 297 -21.73 -23.44 16.84
N ASN A 298 -22.16 -22.17 16.85
CA ASN A 298 -22.89 -21.58 15.72
C ASN A 298 -22.00 -21.44 14.47
N HIS A 299 -20.70 -21.16 14.66
CA HIS A 299 -19.73 -21.19 13.56
C HIS A 299 -19.47 -22.61 13.07
N SER A 300 -19.33 -23.59 13.98
CA SER A 300 -19.15 -25.00 13.60
C SER A 300 -20.33 -25.54 12.81
N ALA A 301 -21.56 -25.18 13.19
CA ALA A 301 -22.77 -25.55 12.45
C ALA A 301 -22.79 -24.91 11.06
N SER A 302 -22.45 -23.62 10.95
CA SER A 302 -22.38 -22.90 9.68
C SER A 302 -21.32 -23.49 8.74
N ALA A 303 -20.11 -23.76 9.25
CA ALA A 303 -19.05 -24.41 8.48
C ALA A 303 -19.45 -25.82 8.02
N GLY A 304 -20.08 -26.60 8.89
CA GLY A 304 -20.61 -27.92 8.55
C GLY A 304 -21.67 -27.86 7.45
N TRP A 305 -22.56 -26.87 7.51
CA TRP A 305 -23.57 -26.64 6.47
C TRP A 305 -22.93 -26.28 5.13
N ILE A 306 -21.97 -25.35 5.10
CA ILE A 306 -21.27 -24.97 3.86
C ILE A 306 -20.60 -26.19 3.23
N ARG A 307 -19.81 -26.95 4.01
CA ARG A 307 -19.10 -28.14 3.49
C ARG A 307 -20.05 -29.21 2.96
N GLY A 308 -21.25 -29.32 3.53
CA GLY A 308 -22.29 -30.22 3.04
C GLY A 308 -23.00 -29.72 1.79
N LYS A 309 -23.18 -28.39 1.65
CA LYS A 309 -23.90 -27.75 0.54
C LYS A 309 -23.02 -27.52 -0.68
N ASP A 310 -21.82 -27.00 -0.50
CA ASP A 310 -20.89 -26.63 -1.56
C ASP A 310 -19.46 -27.12 -1.23
N PRO A 311 -19.12 -28.36 -1.62
CA PRO A 311 -17.77 -28.89 -1.44
C PRO A 311 -16.78 -28.34 -2.49
N SER A 312 -17.20 -27.48 -3.42
CA SER A 312 -16.35 -26.95 -4.49
C SER A 312 -15.48 -25.77 -4.08
N ARG A 313 -15.64 -25.27 -2.85
CA ARG A 313 -14.93 -24.12 -2.28
C ARG A 313 -14.51 -24.39 -0.84
N LEU A 314 -13.52 -23.63 -0.38
CA LEU A 314 -13.00 -23.75 1.00
C LEU A 314 -13.83 -22.92 1.99
N VAL A 315 -13.73 -23.24 3.28
CA VAL A 315 -14.24 -22.42 4.36
C VAL A 315 -13.13 -21.57 4.98
N HIS A 316 -13.41 -20.31 5.25
CA HIS A 316 -12.52 -19.30 5.83
C HIS A 316 -13.13 -18.69 7.10
N TYR A 317 -12.41 -18.68 8.21
CA TYR A 317 -12.84 -17.92 9.40
C TYR A 317 -11.67 -17.66 10.34
N GLU A 318 -11.43 -16.38 10.63
CA GLU A 318 -10.36 -15.95 11.53
C GLU A 318 -10.72 -16.21 13.00
N GLY A 319 -11.95 -15.95 13.41
CA GLY A 319 -12.30 -15.91 14.83
C GLY A 319 -11.94 -17.18 15.61
N GLY A 320 -11.46 -16.99 16.85
CA GLY A 320 -11.00 -18.09 17.72
C GLY A 320 -9.54 -18.49 17.51
N GLY A 321 -8.69 -17.56 17.07
CA GLY A 321 -7.24 -17.76 16.91
C GLY A 321 -6.81 -18.26 15.53
N SER A 322 -7.65 -18.03 14.52
CA SER A 322 -7.36 -18.17 13.08
C SER A 322 -6.99 -19.56 12.59
N ARG A 323 -7.17 -20.58 13.44
CA ARG A 323 -6.76 -21.98 13.23
C ARG A 323 -7.78 -23.00 13.71
N THR A 324 -9.02 -22.61 13.97
CA THR A 324 -10.08 -23.50 14.48
C THR A 324 -10.44 -24.59 13.46
N PRO A 325 -11.16 -25.67 13.84
CA PRO A 325 -11.66 -26.67 12.90
C PRO A 325 -12.71 -26.15 11.89
N SER A 326 -13.22 -24.93 12.08
CA SER A 326 -14.22 -24.32 11.19
C SER A 326 -13.58 -23.49 10.07
N THR A 327 -12.25 -23.54 9.91
CA THR A 327 -11.53 -22.93 8.78
C THR A 327 -10.60 -23.95 8.11
N ASP A 328 -10.61 -23.95 6.79
CA ASP A 328 -9.75 -24.76 5.93
C ASP A 328 -8.44 -24.02 5.57
N ILE A 329 -8.36 -22.73 5.92
CA ILE A 329 -7.22 -21.83 5.71
C ILE A 329 -6.79 -21.26 7.06
N VAL A 330 -5.50 -21.27 7.38
CA VAL A 330 -4.99 -20.49 8.51
C VAL A 330 -4.99 -19.02 8.10
N CYS A 331 -5.84 -18.22 8.72
CA CYS A 331 -6.16 -16.90 8.20
C CYS A 331 -6.10 -15.80 9.25
N PRO A 332 -4.91 -15.54 9.85
CA PRO A 332 -4.79 -14.52 10.87
C PRO A 332 -4.91 -13.11 10.28
N MET A 333 -5.30 -12.18 11.14
CA MET A 333 -5.24 -10.74 10.90
C MET A 333 -4.02 -10.14 11.61
N TYR A 334 -3.29 -9.26 10.92
CA TYR A 334 -2.16 -8.46 11.42
C TYR A 334 -1.02 -9.24 12.09
N MET A 335 -0.97 -10.56 11.89
CA MET A 335 0.06 -11.39 12.48
C MET A 335 1.41 -11.09 11.83
N ARG A 336 2.41 -10.82 12.67
CA ARG A 336 3.74 -10.39 12.24
C ARG A 336 4.50 -11.51 11.55
N VAL A 337 5.47 -11.13 10.71
CA VAL A 337 6.16 -12.05 9.78
C VAL A 337 6.78 -13.26 10.48
N TRP A 338 7.41 -13.08 11.64
CA TRP A 338 8.06 -14.18 12.36
C TRP A 338 7.06 -15.23 12.86
N ASP A 339 5.84 -14.82 13.23
CA ASP A 339 4.81 -15.71 13.73
C ASP A 339 4.14 -16.51 12.59
N ILE A 340 3.85 -15.87 11.45
CA ILE A 340 3.33 -16.59 10.28
C ILE A 340 4.36 -17.59 9.73
N VAL A 341 5.65 -17.23 9.73
CA VAL A 341 6.73 -18.14 9.32
C VAL A 341 6.84 -19.32 10.28
N LYS A 342 6.70 -19.07 11.59
CA LYS A 342 6.69 -20.13 12.61
C LYS A 342 5.52 -21.10 12.39
N ILE A 343 4.31 -20.61 12.12
CA ILE A 343 3.14 -21.45 11.83
C ILE A 343 3.34 -22.21 10.52
N ALA A 344 3.83 -21.55 9.45
CA ALA A 344 4.07 -22.22 8.18
C ALA A 344 5.09 -23.35 8.28
N LYS A 345 6.09 -23.22 9.16
CA LYS A 345 7.09 -24.26 9.44
C LYS A 345 6.63 -25.35 10.42
N ASP A 346 5.49 -25.18 11.09
CA ASP A 346 4.93 -26.18 11.99
C ASP A 346 4.50 -27.42 11.17
N PRO A 347 5.08 -28.62 11.40
CA PRO A 347 4.72 -29.83 10.68
C PRO A 347 3.32 -30.36 11.04
N SER A 348 2.75 -29.92 12.17
CA SER A 348 1.39 -30.30 12.58
C SER A 348 0.30 -29.48 11.89
N GLU A 349 0.66 -28.36 11.26
CA GLU A 349 -0.26 -27.53 10.49
C GLU A 349 -0.21 -27.92 9.01
N SER A 350 -1.28 -28.55 8.53
CA SER A 350 -1.39 -29.01 7.14
C SER A 350 -2.12 -28.03 6.22
N ARG A 351 -2.73 -26.97 6.76
CA ARG A 351 -3.48 -25.98 5.97
C ARG A 351 -2.56 -24.89 5.41
N PRO A 352 -2.91 -24.27 4.26
CA PRO A 352 -2.23 -23.07 3.80
C PRO A 352 -2.46 -21.89 4.75
N LEU A 353 -1.54 -20.94 4.77
CA LEU A 353 -1.68 -19.68 5.50
C LEU A 353 -1.86 -18.52 4.52
N ILE A 354 -2.99 -17.83 4.62
CA ILE A 354 -3.33 -16.64 3.85
C ILE A 354 -3.90 -15.62 4.83
N LEU A 355 -3.20 -14.50 5.07
CA LEU A 355 -3.64 -13.47 6.01
C LEU A 355 -4.97 -12.86 5.54
N CYS A 356 -6.01 -12.88 6.37
CA CYS A 356 -7.28 -12.23 6.03
C CYS A 356 -7.14 -10.70 6.06
N GLU A 357 -6.21 -10.18 6.87
CA GLU A 357 -5.84 -8.77 6.99
C GLU A 357 -4.36 -8.66 7.33
N TYR A 358 -3.62 -7.78 6.67
CA TYR A 358 -2.24 -7.44 7.02
C TYR A 358 -1.86 -6.08 6.43
N SER A 359 -0.73 -5.51 6.84
CA SER A 359 -0.22 -4.24 6.32
C SER A 359 -1.28 -3.12 6.36
N HIS A 360 -1.73 -2.78 7.57
CA HIS A 360 -2.77 -1.78 7.81
C HIS A 360 -2.38 -0.41 7.23
N ALA A 361 -3.13 0.11 6.26
CA ALA A 361 -2.75 1.22 5.37
C ALA A 361 -3.23 2.61 5.85
N MET A 362 -3.45 2.78 7.16
CA MET A 362 -3.92 4.03 7.76
C MET A 362 -2.91 5.17 7.66
N GLY A 363 -3.28 6.22 6.92
CA GLY A 363 -2.43 7.39 6.70
C GLY A 363 -1.09 7.04 6.04
N ASN A 364 0.02 7.59 6.58
CA ASN A 364 1.36 7.27 6.10
C ASN A 364 1.87 5.94 6.69
N SER A 365 1.54 4.83 6.03
CA SER A 365 1.76 3.46 6.54
C SER A 365 2.39 2.51 5.51
N ASN A 366 2.10 1.19 5.57
CA ASN A 366 2.62 0.10 4.72
C ASN A 366 4.15 -0.06 4.75
N GLY A 367 4.79 0.39 5.82
CA GLY A 367 6.15 0.00 6.17
C GLY A 367 6.25 -1.52 6.36
N ASN A 368 7.44 -2.06 6.13
CA ASN A 368 7.78 -3.47 6.25
C ASN A 368 7.04 -4.43 5.28
N ILE A 369 6.22 -3.92 4.34
CA ILE A 369 5.42 -4.80 3.46
C ILE A 369 6.31 -5.73 2.62
N HIS A 370 7.51 -5.28 2.22
CA HIS A 370 8.48 -6.12 1.52
C HIS A 370 8.94 -7.32 2.36
N VAL A 371 9.02 -7.18 3.70
CA VAL A 371 9.41 -8.27 4.61
C VAL A 371 8.36 -9.40 4.61
N TYR A 372 7.07 -9.05 4.53
CA TYR A 372 6.00 -10.04 4.33
C TYR A 372 6.19 -10.77 3.00
N TRP A 373 6.43 -10.05 1.90
CA TRP A 373 6.56 -10.65 0.58
C TRP A 373 7.82 -11.48 0.41
N ASP A 374 8.93 -11.08 1.00
CA ASP A 374 10.13 -11.90 1.04
C ASP A 374 9.87 -13.23 1.78
N ALA A 375 9.12 -13.20 2.88
CA ALA A 375 8.73 -14.41 3.60
C ALA A 375 7.76 -15.28 2.76
N ILE A 376 6.75 -14.68 2.13
CA ILE A 376 5.78 -15.37 1.26
C ILE A 376 6.48 -16.03 0.07
N ASP A 377 7.41 -15.32 -0.57
CA ASP A 377 8.15 -15.82 -1.74
C ASP A 377 9.14 -16.95 -1.39
N THR A 378 9.52 -17.11 -0.12
CA THR A 378 10.57 -18.04 0.31
C THR A 378 10.11 -19.14 1.26
N THR A 379 8.92 -19.05 1.84
CA THR A 379 8.42 -20.00 2.85
C THR A 379 7.24 -20.81 2.32
N TYR A 380 7.44 -22.12 2.16
CA TYR A 380 6.37 -23.03 1.76
C TYR A 380 5.19 -22.97 2.74
N GLY A 381 3.98 -22.83 2.19
CA GLY A 381 2.73 -22.74 2.96
C GLY A 381 2.21 -21.33 3.19
N LEU A 382 3.03 -20.29 3.00
CA LEU A 382 2.57 -18.91 2.93
C LEU A 382 2.07 -18.63 1.51
N GLN A 383 0.80 -18.25 1.37
CA GLN A 383 0.18 -17.97 0.07
C GLN A 383 -0.37 -16.55 -0.03
N GLY A 384 0.23 -15.60 0.68
CA GLY A 384 -0.12 -14.19 0.60
C GLY A 384 -1.17 -13.75 1.61
N GLY A 385 -2.03 -12.82 1.22
CA GLY A 385 -3.04 -12.24 2.11
C GLY A 385 -3.76 -11.05 1.51
N PHE A 386 -4.59 -10.39 2.32
CA PHE A 386 -5.37 -9.23 1.93
C PHE A 386 -4.95 -7.99 2.73
N ILE A 387 -4.47 -6.95 2.04
CA ILE A 387 -4.12 -5.67 2.67
C ILE A 387 -5.38 -5.05 3.30
N TRP A 388 -5.27 -4.45 4.48
CA TRP A 388 -6.34 -3.61 5.05
C TRP A 388 -6.03 -2.12 4.84
N ASP A 389 -6.78 -1.37 4.03
CA ASP A 389 -7.81 -1.81 3.08
C ASP A 389 -7.76 -1.00 1.78
N TRP A 390 -8.78 -1.09 0.92
CA TRP A 390 -8.76 -0.49 -0.41
C TRP A 390 -8.94 1.04 -0.41
N VAL A 391 -9.85 1.59 0.40
CA VAL A 391 -10.29 2.98 0.27
C VAL A 391 -10.64 3.61 1.60
N ASP A 392 -10.12 4.82 1.83
CA ASP A 392 -10.48 5.64 2.97
C ASP A 392 -11.99 5.86 3.03
N GLN A 393 -12.59 5.59 4.19
CA GLN A 393 -14.01 5.77 4.41
C GLN A 393 -14.37 7.24 4.74
N GLY A 394 -13.68 8.20 4.13
CA GLY A 394 -13.98 9.63 4.28
C GLY A 394 -15.30 10.01 3.59
N LEU A 395 -16.17 10.74 4.29
CA LEU A 395 -17.41 11.29 3.71
C LEU A 395 -17.21 12.73 3.26
N LEU A 396 -17.81 13.14 2.16
CA LEU A 396 -17.72 14.51 1.69
C LEU A 396 -18.64 15.40 2.54
N LYS A 397 -18.07 16.44 3.15
CA LYS A 397 -18.80 17.43 3.95
C LYS A 397 -18.54 18.83 3.38
N GLU A 398 -19.60 19.60 3.24
CA GLU A 398 -19.51 21.00 2.85
C GLU A 398 -19.40 21.89 4.09
N GLY A 399 -18.34 22.69 4.14
CA GLY A 399 -18.09 23.67 5.19
C GLY A 399 -18.95 24.93 5.05
N SER A 400 -18.95 25.78 6.08
CA SER A 400 -19.72 27.04 6.08
C SER A 400 -19.31 28.05 5.00
N ASN A 401 -18.09 27.91 4.47
CA ASN A 401 -17.54 28.70 3.36
C ASN A 401 -17.82 28.08 1.97
N GLY A 402 -18.56 26.96 1.89
CA GLY A 402 -18.85 26.24 0.65
C GLY A 402 -17.72 25.33 0.14
N GLN A 403 -16.59 25.23 0.86
CA GLN A 403 -15.53 24.27 0.53
C GLN A 403 -15.95 22.86 0.91
N LYS A 404 -15.52 21.88 0.11
CA LYS A 404 -15.87 20.48 0.29
C LYS A 404 -14.63 19.71 0.75
N ASN A 405 -14.73 19.10 1.92
CA ASN A 405 -13.63 18.41 2.57
C ASN A 405 -14.01 16.98 2.94
N TRP A 406 -13.01 16.15 3.20
CA TRP A 406 -13.19 14.80 3.72
C TRP A 406 -13.44 14.85 5.23
N ALA A 407 -14.53 14.24 5.65
CA ALA A 407 -14.96 14.11 7.03
C ALA A 407 -14.78 12.67 7.53
N TYR A 408 -14.47 12.52 8.81
CA TYR A 408 -14.28 11.26 9.52
C TYR A 408 -15.05 11.29 10.86
N GLY A 409 -14.88 10.30 11.73
CA GLY A 409 -15.63 10.19 13.00
C GLY A 409 -15.66 11.49 13.82
N GLY A 410 -16.83 11.84 14.34
CA GLY A 410 -17.11 13.05 15.11
C GLY A 410 -17.52 14.26 14.27
N ASP A 411 -17.26 14.27 12.96
CA ASP A 411 -17.63 15.41 12.10
C ASP A 411 -19.12 15.64 11.95
N PHE A 412 -19.92 14.60 12.16
CA PHE A 412 -21.37 14.69 12.02
C PHE A 412 -22.06 14.84 13.38
N GLY A 413 -21.29 15.11 14.45
CA GLY A 413 -21.78 15.19 15.83
C GLY A 413 -22.06 13.81 16.44
N ASP A 414 -21.57 12.75 15.81
CA ASP A 414 -21.63 11.37 16.28
C ASP A 414 -20.73 11.17 17.52
N SER A 415 -21.29 10.54 18.55
CA SER A 415 -20.63 10.25 19.82
C SER A 415 -21.27 9.00 20.46
N PRO A 416 -20.47 8.01 20.92
CA PRO A 416 -19.03 7.90 20.73
C PRO A 416 -18.63 7.75 19.25
N ASN A 417 -17.36 7.97 18.94
CA ASN A 417 -16.75 7.75 17.62
C ASN A 417 -15.26 7.41 17.78
N ASP A 418 -14.68 6.76 16.77
CA ASP A 418 -13.27 6.34 16.72
C ASP A 418 -12.42 7.24 15.80
N LEU A 419 -12.83 8.49 15.63
CA LEU A 419 -12.11 9.53 14.88
C LEU A 419 -11.73 9.06 13.46
N ASN A 420 -10.44 9.11 13.12
CA ASN A 420 -9.92 8.80 11.80
C ASN A 420 -9.58 7.32 11.60
N PHE A 421 -9.96 6.44 12.52
CA PHE A 421 -9.72 4.99 12.40
C PHE A 421 -10.45 4.37 11.20
N CYS A 422 -11.37 5.09 10.55
CA CYS A 422 -12.02 4.70 9.30
C CYS A 422 -11.23 5.08 8.02
N LEU A 423 -10.02 5.64 8.13
CA LEU A 423 -9.18 6.12 7.02
C LEU A 423 -7.96 5.20 6.82
N ASN A 424 -8.22 3.98 6.35
CA ASN A 424 -7.26 2.87 6.28
C ASN A 424 -6.91 2.48 4.85
N GLY A 425 -7.24 3.31 3.87
CA GLY A 425 -7.21 2.95 2.47
C GLY A 425 -5.83 3.03 1.84
N LEU A 426 -5.59 2.16 0.86
CA LEU A 426 -4.57 2.38 -0.17
C LEU A 426 -4.93 3.55 -1.11
N THR A 427 -6.17 4.04 -1.07
CA THR A 427 -6.65 5.16 -1.88
C THR A 427 -7.45 6.14 -1.04
N TRP A 428 -7.37 7.42 -1.40
CA TRP A 428 -8.29 8.45 -0.89
C TRP A 428 -9.74 8.13 -1.28
N PRO A 429 -10.76 8.76 -0.68
CA PRO A 429 -12.17 8.44 -0.93
C PRO A 429 -12.59 8.54 -2.42
N ASP A 430 -11.91 9.39 -3.19
CA ASP A 430 -12.12 9.58 -4.63
C ASP A 430 -11.37 8.58 -5.54
N ARG A 431 -10.69 7.59 -4.95
CA ARG A 431 -9.82 6.58 -5.56
C ARG A 431 -8.51 7.12 -6.14
N THR A 432 -8.07 8.31 -5.73
CA THR A 432 -6.70 8.74 -5.99
C THR A 432 -5.75 7.84 -5.17
N PRO A 433 -4.72 7.19 -5.77
CA PRO A 433 -3.84 6.28 -5.03
C PRO A 433 -2.93 6.99 -4.02
N HIS A 434 -2.84 6.46 -2.79
CA HIS A 434 -1.80 6.86 -1.83
C HIS A 434 -0.39 6.50 -2.37
N PRO A 435 0.69 7.16 -1.90
CA PRO A 435 2.05 6.79 -2.31
C PRO A 435 2.38 5.31 -2.08
N ALA A 436 1.82 4.71 -1.03
CA ALA A 436 1.99 3.30 -0.66
C ALA A 436 1.56 2.32 -1.77
N VAL A 437 0.64 2.69 -2.67
CA VAL A 437 0.21 1.83 -3.79
C VAL A 437 1.36 1.48 -4.72
N ASN A 438 2.36 2.37 -4.86
CA ASN A 438 3.55 2.06 -5.64
C ASN A 438 4.35 0.90 -5.02
N GLU A 439 4.47 0.87 -3.69
CA GLU A 439 5.13 -0.21 -2.95
C GLU A 439 4.34 -1.52 -3.09
N VAL A 440 3.01 -1.47 -2.93
CA VAL A 440 2.12 -2.62 -3.15
C VAL A 440 2.29 -3.19 -4.55
N LYS A 441 2.23 -2.34 -5.58
CA LYS A 441 2.40 -2.76 -6.97
C LYS A 441 3.74 -3.46 -7.20
N TYR A 442 4.82 -2.94 -6.60
CA TYR A 442 6.15 -3.53 -6.70
C TYR A 442 6.24 -4.89 -6.02
N VAL A 443 5.79 -5.01 -4.76
CA VAL A 443 5.87 -6.28 -4.04
C VAL A 443 4.93 -7.34 -4.64
N TYR A 444 3.83 -6.93 -5.30
CA TYR A 444 2.88 -7.81 -6.00
C TYR A 444 3.29 -8.15 -7.43
N GLN A 445 4.42 -7.65 -7.94
CA GLN A 445 4.73 -7.73 -9.36
C GLN A 445 4.87 -9.19 -9.87
N PRO A 446 4.29 -9.52 -11.04
CA PRO A 446 4.27 -10.88 -11.57
C PRO A 446 5.61 -11.34 -12.13
N ILE A 447 6.49 -10.42 -12.54
CA ILE A 447 7.86 -10.74 -12.95
C ILE A 447 8.83 -10.21 -11.90
N LYS A 448 9.55 -11.10 -11.23
CA LYS A 448 10.53 -10.77 -10.18
C LYS A 448 11.92 -10.78 -10.77
N ILE A 449 12.70 -9.75 -10.48
CA ILE A 449 14.06 -9.58 -10.99
C ILE A 449 15.00 -9.41 -9.81
N SER A 450 16.13 -10.11 -9.82
CA SER A 450 17.15 -9.97 -8.76
C SER A 450 18.55 -10.14 -9.34
N LEU A 451 19.55 -9.52 -8.72
CA LEU A 451 20.96 -9.76 -8.99
C LEU A 451 21.51 -10.63 -7.86
N LYS A 452 22.01 -11.83 -8.21
CA LYS A 452 22.69 -12.73 -7.26
C LYS A 452 24.05 -13.06 -7.84
N GLU A 453 25.10 -12.70 -7.10
CA GLU A 453 26.48 -12.83 -7.56
C GLU A 453 26.67 -12.11 -8.91
N ASN A 454 26.92 -12.85 -9.99
CA ASN A 454 27.05 -12.31 -11.35
C ASN A 454 25.83 -12.62 -12.25
N MET A 455 24.73 -13.11 -11.69
CA MET A 455 23.56 -13.51 -12.47
C MET A 455 22.38 -12.59 -12.17
N ILE A 456 21.82 -11.99 -13.22
CA ILE A 456 20.50 -11.38 -13.15
C ILE A 456 19.48 -12.49 -13.41
N MET A 457 18.62 -12.71 -12.42
CA MET A 457 17.56 -13.71 -12.44
C MET A 457 16.24 -13.02 -12.75
N ILE A 458 15.58 -13.43 -13.83
CA ILE A 458 14.24 -12.97 -14.23
C ILE A 458 13.29 -14.15 -14.02
N VAL A 459 12.34 -14.01 -13.11
CA VAL A 459 11.44 -15.09 -12.67
C VAL A 459 10.01 -14.73 -13.02
N ASN A 460 9.33 -15.60 -13.77
CA ASN A 460 7.89 -15.48 -14.01
C ASN A 460 7.15 -16.10 -12.81
N LYS A 461 6.43 -15.28 -12.04
CA LYS A 461 5.62 -15.68 -10.88
C LYS A 461 4.14 -15.88 -11.22
N GLN A 462 3.77 -15.84 -12.50
CA GLN A 462 2.43 -16.22 -12.97
C GLN A 462 2.28 -17.74 -13.00
N PHE A 463 1.05 -18.23 -12.87
CA PHE A 463 0.77 -19.67 -12.81
C PHE A 463 0.18 -20.23 -14.11
N PHE A 464 -0.38 -19.38 -14.97
CA PHE A 464 -1.04 -19.79 -16.20
C PHE A 464 -0.46 -19.11 -17.44
N ASP A 465 0.09 -17.90 -17.32
CA ASP A 465 0.68 -17.15 -18.44
C ASP A 465 2.21 -17.26 -18.56
N ALA A 466 2.67 -17.61 -19.77
CA ALA A 466 4.05 -17.37 -20.19
C ALA A 466 4.27 -15.88 -20.52
N THR A 467 5.53 -15.48 -20.69
CA THR A 467 5.88 -14.06 -20.92
C THR A 467 5.80 -13.60 -22.39
N GLU A 468 5.15 -14.36 -23.28
CA GLU A 468 5.04 -14.02 -24.71
C GLU A 468 4.31 -12.70 -24.97
N ALA A 469 3.32 -12.36 -24.14
CA ALA A 469 2.56 -11.12 -24.24
C ALA A 469 3.23 -9.94 -23.50
N ILE A 470 4.47 -10.13 -23.04
CA ILE A 470 5.23 -9.16 -22.23
C ILE A 470 6.46 -8.71 -23.00
N GLU A 471 6.60 -7.39 -23.12
CA GLU A 471 7.78 -6.74 -23.66
C GLU A 471 8.74 -6.36 -22.53
N PHE A 472 10.01 -6.74 -22.66
CA PHE A 472 11.07 -6.35 -21.74
C PHE A 472 11.93 -5.23 -22.31
N SER A 473 12.21 -4.22 -21.48
CA SER A 473 13.13 -3.13 -21.80
C SER A 473 14.10 -2.91 -20.67
N TRP A 474 15.28 -2.38 -20.98
CA TRP A 474 16.30 -2.03 -20.02
C TRP A 474 16.68 -0.55 -20.13
N ARG A 475 17.10 0.03 -19.01
CA ARG A 475 17.66 1.38 -18.91
C ARG A 475 18.85 1.34 -17.96
N LEU A 476 19.96 1.96 -18.35
CA LEU A 476 21.15 2.10 -17.52
C LEU A 476 21.33 3.57 -17.16
N ASP A 477 21.39 3.86 -15.87
CA ASP A 477 21.63 5.19 -15.33
C ASP A 477 22.91 5.16 -14.48
N GLY A 478 23.80 6.14 -14.64
CA GLY A 478 25.04 6.29 -13.87
C GLY A 478 25.10 7.68 -13.23
N ASP A 479 25.30 7.74 -11.91
CA ASP A 479 25.24 8.97 -11.11
C ASP A 479 24.01 9.85 -11.44
N GLY A 480 22.86 9.22 -11.68
CA GLY A 480 21.59 9.88 -12.01
C GLY A 480 21.42 10.26 -13.48
N CYS A 481 22.44 10.11 -14.31
CA CYS A 481 22.42 10.43 -15.73
C CYS A 481 22.19 9.17 -16.58
N ARG A 482 21.32 9.26 -17.60
CA ARG A 482 21.06 8.14 -18.50
C ARG A 482 22.29 7.81 -19.35
N LEU A 483 22.80 6.59 -19.23
CA LEU A 483 23.89 6.06 -20.04
C LEU A 483 23.38 5.38 -21.31
N GLY A 484 22.23 4.72 -21.23
CA GLY A 484 21.59 4.09 -22.38
C GLY A 484 20.31 3.36 -22.02
N PHE A 485 19.62 2.86 -23.04
CA PHE A 485 18.39 2.09 -22.90
C PHE A 485 18.17 1.26 -24.16
N GLY A 486 17.32 0.26 -24.06
CA GLY A 486 16.95 -0.56 -25.21
C GLY A 486 15.93 -1.62 -24.88
N MET A 487 15.63 -2.42 -25.89
CA MET A 487 14.86 -3.65 -25.75
C MET A 487 15.74 -4.74 -25.13
N LEU A 488 15.14 -5.58 -24.30
CA LEU A 488 15.75 -6.78 -23.75
C LEU A 488 15.07 -7.98 -24.40
N ASP A 489 15.72 -8.57 -25.40
CA ASP A 489 15.20 -9.76 -26.07
C ASP A 489 15.40 -10.99 -25.17
N LEU A 490 14.30 -11.62 -24.76
CA LEU A 490 14.29 -12.80 -23.90
C LEU A 490 13.42 -13.87 -24.58
N PRO A 491 13.80 -15.15 -24.49
CA PRO A 491 12.87 -16.21 -24.85
C PRO A 491 11.66 -16.19 -23.90
N PRO A 492 10.49 -16.67 -24.34
CA PRO A 492 9.35 -16.84 -23.47
C PRO A 492 9.71 -17.65 -22.21
N ILE A 493 9.51 -17.02 -21.06
CA ILE A 493 9.65 -17.64 -19.74
C ILE A 493 8.30 -18.22 -19.33
N GLU A 494 8.23 -19.55 -19.25
CA GLU A 494 7.06 -20.32 -18.82
C GLU A 494 6.60 -19.95 -17.39
N PRO A 495 5.33 -20.19 -17.02
CA PRO A 495 4.82 -20.01 -15.66
C PRO A 495 5.73 -20.66 -14.61
N GLN A 496 5.95 -19.95 -13.49
CA GLN A 496 6.81 -20.38 -12.36
C GLN A 496 8.27 -20.70 -12.73
N ASN A 497 8.73 -20.37 -13.94
CA ASN A 497 10.09 -20.64 -14.41
C ASN A 497 10.95 -19.37 -14.37
N ARG A 498 12.25 -19.53 -14.66
CA ARG A 498 13.24 -18.45 -14.61
C ARG A 498 14.17 -18.44 -15.81
N TYR A 499 14.65 -17.26 -16.13
CA TYR A 499 15.74 -17.04 -17.07
C TYR A 499 16.90 -16.34 -16.36
N ALA A 500 18.12 -16.79 -16.63
CA ALA A 500 19.33 -16.31 -15.98
C ALA A 500 20.26 -15.71 -17.02
N ILE A 501 20.74 -14.50 -16.77
CA ILE A 501 21.70 -13.81 -17.64
C ILE A 501 22.92 -13.41 -16.83
N GLU A 502 24.11 -13.61 -17.39
CA GLU A 502 25.33 -13.02 -16.84
C GLU A 502 25.23 -11.50 -17.01
N TRP A 503 25.37 -10.74 -15.93
CA TRP A 503 25.11 -9.29 -15.96
C TRP A 503 26.06 -8.53 -16.90
N ASP A 504 27.22 -9.08 -17.23
CA ASP A 504 28.24 -8.51 -18.12
C ASP A 504 28.13 -8.98 -19.59
N SER A 505 27.14 -9.82 -19.92
CA SER A 505 26.98 -10.40 -21.27
C SER A 505 26.03 -9.62 -22.20
N TYR A 506 25.42 -8.53 -21.73
CA TYR A 506 24.36 -7.79 -22.42
C TYR A 506 24.76 -6.35 -22.80
N PRO A 507 23.98 -5.65 -23.66
CA PRO A 507 24.38 -4.37 -24.26
C PRO A 507 24.79 -3.27 -23.27
N TRP A 508 24.20 -3.25 -22.07
CA TRP A 508 24.55 -2.29 -21.03
C TRP A 508 25.97 -2.44 -20.51
N PHE A 509 26.62 -3.60 -20.66
CA PHE A 509 27.97 -3.81 -20.13
C PHE A 509 29.01 -2.90 -20.78
N SER A 510 28.91 -2.66 -22.10
CA SER A 510 29.82 -1.73 -22.80
C SER A 510 29.68 -0.28 -22.31
N LEU A 511 28.44 0.13 -21.99
CA LEU A 511 28.14 1.43 -21.41
C LEU A 511 28.62 1.51 -19.96
N TRP A 512 28.39 0.44 -19.19
CA TRP A 512 28.95 0.29 -17.85
C TRP A 512 30.47 0.45 -17.93
N GLN A 513 31.18 -0.30 -18.78
CA GLN A 513 32.65 -0.31 -18.90
C GLN A 513 33.26 1.02 -19.36
N SER A 514 32.58 1.78 -20.22
CA SER A 514 33.05 3.10 -20.67
C SER A 514 32.69 4.25 -19.72
N SER A 515 31.72 4.05 -18.83
CA SER A 515 31.27 5.08 -17.88
C SER A 515 32.31 5.38 -16.80
N SER A 516 32.42 6.66 -16.44
CA SER A 516 33.17 7.11 -15.24
C SER A 516 32.28 7.24 -14.00
N ALA A 517 31.01 6.83 -14.08
CA ALA A 517 30.07 6.96 -12.98
C ALA A 517 30.49 6.11 -11.78
N THR A 518 30.25 6.63 -10.58
CA THR A 518 30.58 5.96 -9.32
C THR A 518 29.58 4.88 -8.96
N GLU A 519 28.29 5.15 -9.20
CA GLU A 519 27.21 4.20 -9.01
C GLU A 519 26.40 4.07 -10.30
N ILE A 520 26.06 2.82 -10.63
CA ILE A 520 25.37 2.49 -11.87
C ILE A 520 24.19 1.58 -11.55
N PHE A 521 23.03 1.96 -12.06
CA PHE A 521 21.76 1.27 -11.85
C PHE A 521 21.20 0.77 -13.17
N LEU A 522 20.87 -0.52 -13.22
CA LEU A 522 20.17 -1.16 -14.32
C LEU A 522 18.70 -1.32 -13.95
N THR A 523 17.81 -0.64 -14.65
CA THR A 523 16.36 -0.84 -14.54
C THR A 523 15.89 -1.77 -15.65
N ILE A 524 15.20 -2.84 -15.30
CA ILE A 524 14.49 -3.71 -16.25
C ILE A 524 12.99 -3.55 -16.01
N THR A 525 12.26 -3.28 -17.09
CA THR A 525 10.81 -3.01 -17.07
C THR A 525 10.09 -3.98 -17.99
N ALA A 526 9.01 -4.60 -17.48
CA ALA A 526 8.12 -5.48 -18.21
C ALA A 526 6.77 -4.80 -18.47
N LYS A 527 6.31 -4.79 -19.73
CA LYS A 527 5.09 -4.11 -20.18
C LYS A 527 4.19 -5.03 -20.98
N LEU A 528 2.88 -4.77 -20.93
CA LEU A 528 1.92 -5.46 -21.79
C LEU A 528 2.08 -5.02 -23.24
N ILE A 529 2.16 -5.98 -24.17
CA ILE A 529 2.23 -5.69 -25.61
C ILE A 529 0.85 -5.29 -26.15
N HIS A 530 -0.22 -5.89 -25.62
CA HIS A 530 -1.60 -5.68 -26.05
C HIS A 530 -2.45 -5.05 -24.95
N SER A 531 -3.52 -4.37 -25.35
CA SER A 531 -4.50 -3.85 -24.37
C SER A 531 -5.32 -5.01 -23.80
N THR A 532 -5.63 -4.94 -22.51
CA THR A 532 -6.54 -5.84 -21.80
C THR A 532 -7.82 -5.07 -21.44
N ARG A 533 -8.79 -5.75 -20.80
CA ARG A 533 -10.00 -5.09 -20.28
C ARG A 533 -9.70 -4.01 -19.22
N TRP A 534 -8.54 -4.10 -18.55
CA TRP A 534 -8.19 -3.25 -17.40
C TRP A 534 -6.97 -2.36 -17.64
N ALA A 535 -6.21 -2.54 -18.73
CA ALA A 535 -5.05 -1.71 -19.05
C ALA A 535 -4.84 -1.56 -20.54
N LYS A 536 -4.29 -0.41 -20.95
CA LYS A 536 -3.85 -0.21 -22.33
C LYS A 536 -2.50 -0.89 -22.58
N SER A 537 -2.20 -1.20 -23.85
CA SER A 537 -0.87 -1.62 -24.28
C SER A 537 0.19 -0.63 -23.79
N GLY A 538 1.34 -1.13 -23.35
CA GLY A 538 2.42 -0.35 -22.74
C GLY A 538 2.31 -0.17 -21.23
N HIS A 539 1.23 -0.66 -20.58
CA HIS A 539 1.12 -0.67 -19.12
C HIS A 539 2.25 -1.46 -18.47
N VAL A 540 2.90 -0.85 -17.47
CA VAL A 540 4.00 -1.47 -16.72
C VAL A 540 3.42 -2.38 -15.64
N ILE A 541 3.75 -3.67 -15.71
CA ILE A 541 3.36 -4.69 -14.72
C ILE A 541 4.48 -4.98 -13.71
N SER A 542 5.74 -4.86 -14.13
CA SER A 542 6.91 -5.03 -13.28
C SER A 542 7.98 -4.01 -13.65
N SER A 543 8.65 -3.43 -12.66
CA SER A 543 9.86 -2.65 -12.90
C SER A 543 10.78 -2.78 -11.70
N THR A 544 12.01 -3.22 -11.94
CA THR A 544 13.01 -3.42 -10.89
C THR A 544 14.31 -2.73 -11.28
N GLN A 545 14.89 -2.00 -10.33
CA GLN A 545 16.21 -1.39 -10.47
C GLN A 545 17.24 -2.16 -9.64
N LEU A 546 18.31 -2.57 -10.30
CA LEU A 546 19.43 -3.29 -9.72
C LEU A 546 20.63 -2.36 -9.66
N GLN A 547 21.30 -2.29 -8.52
CA GLN A 547 22.62 -1.66 -8.44
C GLN A 547 23.66 -2.64 -9.00
N LEU A 548 24.36 -2.24 -10.07
CA LEU A 548 25.45 -3.04 -10.64
C LEU A 548 26.74 -2.86 -9.83
N PRO A 549 27.71 -3.78 -9.95
CA PRO A 549 29.00 -3.65 -9.27
C PRO A 549 29.66 -2.30 -9.55
N GLY A 550 30.13 -1.63 -8.49
CA GLY A 550 30.87 -0.37 -8.57
C GLY A 550 32.27 -0.55 -9.17
N LYS A 551 32.82 0.51 -9.76
CA LYS A 551 34.11 0.47 -10.47
C LYS A 551 35.36 0.80 -9.65
N GLY A 552 35.23 1.12 -8.37
CA GLY A 552 36.37 1.47 -7.51
C GLY A 552 35.93 2.14 -6.21
N GLN A 553 36.89 2.37 -5.32
CA GLN A 553 36.66 3.11 -4.07
C GLN A 553 36.23 4.54 -4.39
N GLN A 554 35.19 5.02 -3.71
CA GLN A 554 34.84 6.44 -3.73
C GLN A 554 36.08 7.23 -3.34
N ALA A 555 36.51 8.07 -4.27
CA ALA A 555 37.62 8.95 -4.03
C ALA A 555 37.17 10.00 -2.99
N PRO A 556 38.06 10.44 -2.07
CA PRO A 556 37.67 11.28 -0.96
C PRO A 556 37.00 12.56 -1.46
N HIS A 557 36.03 13.05 -0.70
CA HIS A 557 35.45 14.36 -0.99
C HIS A 557 36.53 15.44 -0.85
N VAL A 558 36.76 16.22 -1.91
CA VAL A 558 37.73 17.33 -1.93
C VAL A 558 37.04 18.61 -2.37
N ILE A 559 37.09 19.63 -1.51
CA ILE A 559 36.75 20.99 -1.91
C ILE A 559 37.95 21.58 -2.65
N ARG A 560 37.78 21.80 -3.97
CA ARG A 560 38.82 22.40 -4.81
C ARG A 560 38.94 23.89 -4.50
N ILE A 561 40.01 24.26 -3.81
CA ILE A 561 40.40 25.64 -3.57
C ILE A 561 41.01 26.20 -4.87
N THR A 562 40.40 27.22 -5.46
CA THR A 562 40.92 27.88 -6.68
C THR A 562 41.80 29.08 -6.32
N GLU A 563 42.78 29.45 -7.15
CA GLU A 563 43.72 30.55 -6.85
C GLU A 563 43.05 31.93 -6.59
N ASN A 564 41.76 32.11 -6.96
CA ASN A 564 40.97 33.33 -6.73
C ASN A 564 39.86 33.20 -5.65
N SER A 565 40.00 32.30 -4.66
CA SER A 565 39.00 32.10 -3.59
C SER A 565 39.34 32.75 -2.24
N SER A 566 40.09 33.87 -2.22
CA SER A 566 40.37 34.56 -0.95
C SER A 566 39.07 35.08 -0.31
N LEU A 567 38.76 34.61 0.89
CA LEU A 567 37.59 35.05 1.68
C LEU A 567 37.92 36.26 2.55
N VAL A 568 36.92 37.10 2.77
CA VAL A 568 36.97 38.22 3.71
C VAL A 568 36.11 37.86 4.92
N THR A 569 36.69 37.99 6.12
CA THR A 569 35.96 37.81 7.38
C THR A 569 35.83 39.15 8.09
N GLN A 570 34.60 39.51 8.47
CA GLN A 570 34.30 40.67 9.28
C GLN A 570 33.65 40.24 10.59
N HIS A 571 34.11 40.85 11.69
CA HIS A 571 33.63 40.56 13.05
C HIS A 571 32.94 41.81 13.57
N ILE A 572 31.63 41.74 13.78
CA ILE A 572 30.83 42.85 14.30
C ILE A 572 29.95 42.32 15.43
N GLY A 573 30.28 42.70 16.68
CA GLY A 573 29.64 42.15 17.86
C GLY A 573 29.79 40.63 17.90
N ASP A 574 28.66 39.92 18.03
CA ASP A 574 28.61 38.45 18.03
C ASP A 574 28.38 37.85 16.63
N THR A 575 28.47 38.64 15.56
CA THR A 575 28.29 38.17 14.19
C THR A 575 29.63 38.07 13.46
N VAL A 576 29.90 36.89 12.92
CA VAL A 576 31.01 36.62 12.01
C VAL A 576 30.46 36.56 10.60
N THR A 577 30.76 37.56 9.79
CA THR A 577 30.40 37.58 8.36
C THR A 577 31.57 37.07 7.55
N VAL A 578 31.36 35.97 6.83
CA VAL A 578 32.31 35.41 5.87
C VAL A 578 31.75 35.69 4.48
N CYS A 579 32.51 36.37 3.63
CA CYS A 579 32.03 36.71 2.30
C CYS A 579 33.14 36.67 1.25
N LYS A 580 32.72 36.57 0.00
CA LYS A 580 33.51 36.93 -1.16
C LYS A 580 32.82 38.11 -1.84
N THR A 581 33.52 39.24 -1.92
CA THR A 581 32.96 40.53 -2.35
C THR A 581 32.15 40.38 -3.64
N ASN A 582 30.87 40.74 -3.57
CA ASN A 582 29.85 40.69 -4.63
C ASN A 582 29.36 39.28 -5.08
N ASP A 583 29.97 38.18 -4.62
CA ASP A 583 29.55 36.84 -5.01
C ASP A 583 28.58 36.24 -3.98
N TRP A 584 28.98 36.16 -2.71
CA TRP A 584 28.20 35.54 -1.63
C TRP A 584 28.58 36.06 -0.23
N GLU A 585 27.64 35.96 0.71
CA GLU A 585 27.76 36.40 2.10
C GLU A 585 27.11 35.35 3.03
N ILE A 586 27.87 34.87 4.02
CA ILE A 586 27.41 33.97 5.09
C ILE A 586 27.55 34.70 6.41
N MET A 587 26.45 34.88 7.14
CA MET A 587 26.44 35.47 8.47
C MET A 587 26.27 34.37 9.51
N PHE A 588 27.28 34.19 10.34
CA PHE A 588 27.30 33.26 11.45
C PHE A 588 27.13 34.01 12.77
N ASN A 589 26.19 33.59 13.61
CA ASN A 589 25.97 34.21 14.92
C ASN A 589 26.61 33.36 16.02
N MET A 590 27.53 33.96 16.78
CA MET A 590 28.29 33.32 17.85
C MET A 590 27.48 33.11 19.15
N GLN A 591 26.36 33.82 19.33
CA GLN A 591 25.41 33.60 20.43
C GLN A 591 24.51 32.40 20.18
N THR A 592 24.01 32.23 18.96
CA THR A 592 23.17 31.07 18.60
C THR A 592 24.00 29.88 18.15
N GLY A 593 25.23 30.11 17.68
CA GLY A 593 26.17 29.09 17.22
C GLY A 593 25.87 28.55 15.82
N THR A 594 25.02 29.22 15.03
CA THR A 594 24.53 28.78 13.73
C THR A 594 24.67 29.84 12.63
N ILE A 595 24.46 29.43 11.38
CA ILE A 595 24.40 30.31 10.20
C ILE A 595 23.02 30.95 10.14
N GLU A 596 22.88 32.24 10.36
CA GLU A 596 21.56 32.90 10.35
C GLU A 596 21.12 33.35 8.97
N LYS A 597 22.08 33.72 8.12
CA LYS A 597 21.81 34.23 6.78
C LYS A 597 22.84 33.74 5.80
N TRP A 598 22.35 33.44 4.60
CA TRP A 598 23.18 33.14 3.45
C TRP A 598 22.62 33.87 2.24
N LYS A 599 23.42 34.75 1.65
CA LYS A 599 23.09 35.45 0.41
C LYS A 599 24.05 35.08 -0.72
N VAL A 600 23.54 35.07 -1.93
CA VAL A 600 24.31 34.87 -3.17
C VAL A 600 23.82 35.88 -4.20
N GLU A 601 24.72 36.70 -4.74
CA GLU A 601 24.40 37.73 -5.75
C GLU A 601 23.19 38.61 -5.35
N GLY A 602 23.07 38.91 -4.05
CA GLY A 602 21.98 39.71 -3.48
C GLY A 602 20.69 38.95 -3.14
N TYR A 603 20.54 37.68 -3.55
CA TYR A 603 19.40 36.83 -3.18
C TYR A 603 19.62 36.18 -1.82
N GLN A 604 18.64 36.31 -0.92
CA GLN A 604 18.62 35.60 0.35
C GLN A 604 18.20 34.15 0.13
N LEU A 605 19.02 33.20 0.55
CA LEU A 605 18.74 31.77 0.39
C LEU A 605 18.20 31.12 1.68
N LEU A 606 18.70 31.54 2.85
CA LEU A 606 18.43 30.92 4.14
C LEU A 606 17.84 31.94 5.13
N HIS A 607 16.72 31.64 5.79
CA HIS A 607 16.08 32.52 6.79
C HIS A 607 16.36 32.15 8.24
N LYS A 608 16.57 30.85 8.51
CA LYS A 608 16.89 30.33 9.84
C LYS A 608 18.00 29.30 9.75
N GLY A 609 18.82 29.24 10.79
CA GLY A 609 20.01 28.40 10.79
C GLY A 609 19.75 26.91 10.77
N ILE A 610 20.79 26.19 10.38
CA ILE A 610 20.83 24.74 10.28
C ILE A 610 21.08 24.21 11.69
N ILE A 611 20.04 23.61 12.27
CA ILE A 611 20.04 23.15 13.66
C ILE A 611 19.73 21.65 13.73
N PRO A 612 20.24 20.94 14.75
CA PRO A 612 19.89 19.53 14.96
C PRO A 612 18.39 19.31 15.12
N CYS A 613 17.87 18.23 14.54
CA CYS A 613 16.47 17.82 14.64
C CYS A 613 16.36 16.34 15.00
N PHE A 614 15.53 16.04 16.00
CA PHE A 614 15.30 14.68 16.53
C PHE A 614 13.81 14.35 16.66
N TRP A 615 12.95 15.10 15.96
CA TRP A 615 11.50 15.02 16.06
C TRP A 615 10.84 14.99 14.69
N ARG A 616 9.69 14.32 14.58
CA ARG A 616 8.80 14.33 13.41
C ARG A 616 7.35 14.48 13.87
N ALA A 617 6.48 15.02 13.02
CA ALA A 617 5.05 15.00 13.29
C ALA A 617 4.54 13.54 13.27
N PRO A 618 3.91 13.03 14.35
CA PRO A 618 3.54 11.62 14.43
C PRO A 618 2.58 11.19 13.30
N THR A 619 2.89 10.07 12.64
CA THR A 619 1.94 9.38 11.75
C THR A 619 0.85 8.69 12.58
N ASP A 620 -0.18 8.12 11.94
CA ASP A 620 -1.18 7.32 12.65
C ASP A 620 -0.56 6.09 13.34
N ASN A 621 0.40 5.43 12.70
CA ASN A 621 1.16 4.32 13.31
C ASN A 621 1.96 4.75 14.53
N ASP A 622 2.51 5.98 14.54
CA ASP A 622 3.23 6.50 15.70
C ASP A 622 2.30 6.72 16.91
N LYS A 623 1.02 7.05 16.64
CA LYS A 623 -0.01 7.31 17.65
C LYS A 623 -0.63 6.02 18.22
N GLY A 624 -0.55 4.90 17.48
CA GLY A 624 -1.10 3.60 17.85
C GLY A 624 -0.49 2.97 19.10
N GLY A 625 -1.34 2.46 20.00
CA GLY A 625 -0.93 1.68 21.19
C GLY A 625 -0.90 2.44 22.50
N GLU A 626 -1.69 3.51 22.63
CA GLU A 626 -1.89 4.26 23.87
C GLU A 626 -0.54 4.65 24.53
N SER A 627 -0.33 4.28 25.80
CA SER A 627 0.91 4.56 26.53
C SER A 627 2.14 3.82 25.99
N ASN A 628 1.95 2.80 25.14
CA ASN A 628 3.04 2.07 24.48
C ASN A 628 3.42 2.68 23.13
N SER A 629 2.60 3.57 22.57
CA SER A 629 2.83 4.22 21.28
C SER A 629 4.15 4.99 21.24
N TYR A 630 4.71 5.16 20.04
CA TYR A 630 5.93 5.95 19.87
C TYR A 630 5.67 7.42 20.19
N ALA A 631 4.56 7.99 19.70
CA ALA A 631 4.17 9.38 19.96
C ALA A 631 4.05 9.67 21.46
N TYR A 632 3.44 8.78 22.24
CA TYR A 632 3.34 8.93 23.69
C TYR A 632 4.72 8.90 24.36
N LYS A 633 5.56 7.92 24.00
CA LYS A 633 6.93 7.81 24.54
C LYS A 633 7.79 9.02 24.19
N TRP A 634 7.67 9.53 22.98
CA TRP A 634 8.39 10.71 22.52
C TRP A 634 7.94 11.98 23.26
N LYS A 635 6.64 12.13 23.49
CA LYS A 635 6.07 13.21 24.30
C LYS A 635 6.53 13.14 25.76
N LEU A 636 6.57 11.95 26.36
CA LEU A 636 7.13 11.77 27.72
C LEU A 636 8.62 12.13 27.78
N ALA A 637 9.38 11.81 26.73
CA ALA A 637 10.77 12.22 26.57
C ALA A 637 10.92 13.70 26.13
N SER A 638 9.81 14.42 25.96
CA SER A 638 9.75 15.83 25.53
C SER A 638 10.49 16.12 24.21
N LEU A 639 10.57 15.13 23.31
CA LEU A 639 11.23 15.29 22.01
C LEU A 639 10.49 16.29 21.11
N ASP A 640 9.18 16.43 21.29
CA ASP A 640 8.30 17.36 20.59
C ASP A 640 8.51 18.83 20.99
N ARG A 641 9.17 19.07 22.12
CA ARG A 641 9.41 20.39 22.71
C ARG A 641 10.90 20.62 23.03
N MET A 642 11.80 20.05 22.23
CA MET A 642 13.24 20.19 22.45
C MET A 642 13.76 21.55 21.97
N SER A 643 14.49 22.28 22.82
CA SER A 643 15.23 23.49 22.45
C SER A 643 16.74 23.24 22.51
N PHE A 644 17.46 23.66 21.47
CA PHE A 644 18.91 23.54 21.39
C PHE A 644 19.56 24.89 21.68
N HIS A 645 20.30 24.95 22.79
CA HIS A 645 21.05 26.14 23.19
C HIS A 645 22.54 25.90 22.98
N LYS A 646 23.23 26.93 22.47
CA LYS A 646 24.68 26.90 22.35
C LYS A 646 25.32 26.96 23.74
N ASP A 647 26.17 26.00 24.04
CA ASP A 647 27.04 25.98 25.22
C ASP A 647 28.38 26.67 24.91
N ILE A 648 29.12 26.13 23.94
CA ILE A 648 30.41 26.67 23.50
C ILE A 648 30.32 27.02 22.02
N CYS A 649 30.84 28.18 21.62
CA CYS A 649 31.03 28.53 20.21
C CYS A 649 32.34 29.31 20.05
N SER A 650 33.23 28.83 19.17
CA SER A 650 34.54 29.44 19.00
C SER A 650 35.11 29.21 17.61
N ILE A 651 35.84 30.21 17.11
CA ILE A 651 36.61 30.11 15.87
C ILE A 651 37.90 29.38 16.19
N GLN A 652 38.13 28.26 15.51
CA GLN A 652 39.31 27.41 15.73
C GLN A 652 40.46 27.80 14.81
N SER A 653 40.16 28.14 13.56
CA SER A 653 41.13 28.63 12.60
C SER A 653 40.47 29.57 11.60
N GLN A 654 41.23 30.58 11.15
CA GLN A 654 40.81 31.52 10.13
C GLN A 654 41.99 31.72 9.18
N THR A 655 41.81 31.33 7.93
CA THR A 655 42.78 31.50 6.85
C THR A 655 42.11 32.25 5.70
N GLU A 656 42.89 32.68 4.71
CA GLU A 656 42.32 33.29 3.50
C GLU A 656 41.47 32.32 2.66
N GLN A 657 41.45 31.02 2.96
CA GLN A 657 40.75 30.02 2.15
C GLN A 657 39.66 29.26 2.92
N CYS A 658 39.74 29.21 4.25
CA CYS A 658 38.80 28.51 5.11
C CYS A 658 38.69 29.15 6.49
N VAL A 659 37.46 29.22 7.01
CA VAL A 659 37.14 29.55 8.41
C VAL A 659 36.55 28.30 9.08
N GLN A 660 37.16 27.87 10.18
CA GLN A 660 36.69 26.75 10.98
C GLN A 660 36.06 27.24 12.28
N ILE A 661 34.80 26.87 12.52
CA ILE A 661 34.05 27.23 13.73
C ILE A 661 33.59 25.95 14.42
N LYS A 662 33.74 25.86 15.74
CA LYS A 662 33.20 24.77 16.55
C LYS A 662 32.11 25.29 17.48
N THR A 663 30.97 24.63 17.44
CA THR A 663 29.82 24.88 18.31
C THR A 663 29.46 23.59 19.06
N ALA A 664 29.14 23.68 20.33
CA ALA A 664 28.50 22.61 21.09
C ALA A 664 27.08 23.07 21.46
N TYR A 665 26.07 22.27 21.10
CA TYR A 665 24.69 22.48 21.50
C TYR A 665 24.31 21.53 22.61
N ILE A 666 23.48 22.02 23.52
CA ILE A 666 22.82 21.23 24.54
C ILE A 666 21.32 21.33 24.33
N GLY A 667 20.67 20.16 24.20
CA GLY A 667 19.23 20.03 24.05
C GLY A 667 18.54 19.90 25.41
N PHE A 668 17.60 20.80 25.71
CA PHE A 668 16.76 20.76 26.89
C PHE A 668 15.28 20.65 26.52
N PRO A 669 14.48 19.95 27.32
CA PRO A 669 13.03 19.99 27.17
C PRO A 669 12.52 21.38 27.59
N TYR A 670 11.69 21.98 26.74
CA TYR A 670 11.01 23.24 27.02
C TYR A 670 9.68 22.98 27.74
N ASP A 671 9.37 23.83 28.73
CA ASP A 671 8.06 23.81 29.41
C ASP A 671 7.43 25.21 29.35
N GLU A 672 6.37 25.34 28.55
CA GLU A 672 5.45 26.46 28.62
C GLU A 672 4.60 26.23 29.88
N LYS A 673 4.79 27.01 30.94
CA LYS A 673 3.89 26.90 32.11
C LYS A 673 2.46 27.16 31.66
N GLU A 674 1.58 26.17 31.82
CA GLU A 674 0.15 26.34 31.60
C GLU A 674 -0.38 27.50 32.45
N GLY A 675 -0.90 28.54 31.77
CA GLY A 675 -1.77 29.55 32.37
C GLY A 675 -1.25 30.99 32.32
N THR A 676 -1.48 31.68 31.19
CA THR A 676 -2.31 32.91 31.08
C THR A 676 -2.09 33.57 29.71
N ALA A 677 -3.16 33.62 28.91
CA ALA A 677 -3.22 34.54 27.78
C ALA A 677 -3.21 36.00 28.28
N PHE A 678 -2.56 36.88 27.51
CA PHE A 678 -2.40 38.33 27.70
C PHE A 678 -1.30 38.81 28.66
N SER A 679 -0.07 38.91 28.17
CA SER A 679 0.66 40.18 28.00
C SER A 679 2.09 39.89 27.58
N GLY A 680 2.61 40.64 26.60
CA GLY A 680 3.99 40.48 26.14
C GLY A 680 5.03 40.83 27.20
N VAL A 681 6.24 40.29 26.95
CA VAL A 681 7.53 40.49 27.62
C VAL A 681 7.93 39.40 28.65
N SER A 682 8.75 38.48 28.12
CA SER A 682 9.91 37.76 28.69
C SER A 682 9.94 37.43 30.19
N ASP A 683 9.93 36.13 30.49
CA ASP A 683 11.08 35.45 31.10
C ASP A 683 10.94 33.93 30.93
N GLU A 684 11.86 33.35 30.13
CA GLU A 684 11.92 31.92 29.77
C GLU A 684 12.62 31.14 30.88
N THR A 685 11.90 30.28 31.60
CA THR A 685 12.52 29.44 32.66
C THR A 685 12.68 27.99 32.22
N MET A 686 13.93 27.58 32.00
CA MET A 686 14.37 26.17 31.87
C MET A 686 14.05 25.39 33.16
N THR A 687 13.45 24.20 33.06
CA THR A 687 13.02 23.42 34.24
C THR A 687 13.74 22.08 34.44
N SER A 688 14.59 21.63 33.49
CA SER A 688 15.39 20.42 33.64
C SER A 688 16.89 20.73 33.67
N ASP A 689 17.53 20.48 34.82
CA ASP A 689 18.99 20.60 34.99
C ASP A 689 19.79 19.52 34.24
N SER A 690 19.11 18.55 33.60
CA SER A 690 19.77 17.45 32.88
C SER A 690 19.62 17.58 31.36
N PRO A 691 20.72 17.68 30.61
CA PRO A 691 20.70 17.75 29.15
C PRO A 691 20.24 16.42 28.53
N VAL A 692 19.38 16.48 27.52
CA VAL A 692 18.86 15.30 26.81
C VAL A 692 19.76 14.94 25.62
N PHE A 693 20.32 15.96 24.97
CA PHE A 693 21.25 15.81 23.86
C PHE A 693 22.47 16.70 24.08
N LYS A 694 23.65 16.21 23.70
CA LYS A 694 24.83 17.03 23.45
C LYS A 694 25.24 16.86 21.99
N VAL A 695 25.36 17.95 21.25
CA VAL A 695 25.70 17.91 19.82
C VAL A 695 26.92 18.79 19.55
N ASP A 696 28.04 18.17 19.23
CA ASP A 696 29.25 18.87 18.82
C ASP A 696 29.24 19.07 17.29
N VAL A 697 29.31 20.31 16.85
CA VAL A 697 29.21 20.72 15.45
C VAL A 697 30.48 21.45 15.02
N THR A 698 31.07 21.03 13.91
CA THR A 698 32.20 21.74 13.30
C THR A 698 31.82 22.23 11.91
N TYR A 699 31.90 23.55 11.71
CA TYR A 699 31.69 24.22 10.43
C TYR A 699 33.03 24.51 9.78
N TYR A 700 33.14 24.23 8.47
CA TYR A 700 34.23 24.68 7.61
C TYR A 700 33.64 25.50 6.47
N ILE A 701 33.90 26.80 6.47
CA ILE A 701 33.41 27.75 5.47
C ILE A 701 34.55 28.08 4.52
N TYR A 702 34.44 27.65 3.27
CA TYR A 702 35.47 27.81 2.24
C TYR A 702 35.23 29.04 1.38
N GLY A 703 36.30 29.55 0.77
CA GLY A 703 36.25 30.70 -0.15
C GLY A 703 35.46 30.47 -1.45
N SER A 704 35.10 29.22 -1.77
CA SER A 704 34.16 28.88 -2.84
C SER A 704 32.69 29.16 -2.48
N GLY A 705 32.39 29.39 -1.20
CA GLY A 705 31.03 29.39 -0.64
C GLY A 705 30.60 28.02 -0.14
N ASP A 706 31.43 26.97 -0.28
CA ASP A 706 31.12 25.67 0.32
C ASP A 706 31.15 25.72 1.85
N VAL A 707 30.16 25.10 2.47
CA VAL A 707 30.07 24.92 3.92
C VAL A 707 30.00 23.44 4.22
N ILE A 708 31.03 22.90 4.88
CA ILE A 708 30.99 21.54 5.43
C ILE A 708 30.58 21.63 6.89
N ILE A 709 29.57 20.85 7.29
CA ILE A 709 29.09 20.79 8.66
C ILE A 709 29.19 19.35 9.14
N GLN A 710 29.98 19.13 10.19
CA GLN A 710 30.18 17.83 10.82
C GLN A 710 29.45 17.81 12.15
N TYR A 711 28.55 16.86 12.33
CA TYR A 711 27.77 16.66 13.55
C TYR A 711 28.26 15.42 14.30
N ASN A 712 28.40 15.55 15.62
CA ASN A 712 28.55 14.43 16.55
C ASN A 712 27.48 14.55 17.62
N VAL A 713 26.44 13.73 17.50
CA VAL A 713 25.27 13.71 18.38
C VAL A 713 25.51 12.68 19.48
N ASN A 714 25.30 13.10 20.72
CA ASN A 714 25.34 12.25 21.91
C ASN A 714 23.98 12.36 22.64
N PRO A 715 23.02 11.47 22.33
CA PRO A 715 21.76 11.42 23.04
C PRO A 715 21.92 10.78 24.42
N LYS A 716 21.00 11.07 25.34
CA LYS A 716 20.88 10.34 26.61
C LYS A 716 20.41 8.90 26.35
N ALA A 717 21.06 7.93 27.00
CA ALA A 717 20.89 6.51 26.67
C ALA A 717 19.52 5.89 27.05
N ASP A 718 18.73 6.54 27.91
CA ASP A 718 17.42 6.08 28.38
C ASP A 718 16.24 6.61 27.54
N LEU A 719 16.52 7.30 26.44
CA LEU A 719 15.49 7.76 25.51
C LEU A 719 14.79 6.59 24.81
N PRO A 720 13.54 6.76 24.37
CA PRO A 720 12.93 5.83 23.41
C PRO A 720 13.70 5.88 22.07
N PRO A 721 13.46 4.92 21.16
CA PRO A 721 13.95 5.02 19.78
C PRO A 721 13.60 6.39 19.19
N LEU A 722 14.58 7.03 18.56
CA LEU A 722 14.46 8.38 18.05
C LEU A 722 13.63 8.40 16.75
N PRO A 723 12.74 9.38 16.55
CA PRO A 723 12.01 9.53 15.29
C PRO A 723 12.92 9.83 14.10
N ARG A 724 13.96 10.63 14.32
CA ARG A 724 15.01 10.96 13.35
C ARG A 724 16.30 11.41 14.03
N VAL A 725 17.39 11.43 13.27
CA VAL A 725 18.66 12.06 13.60
C VAL A 725 19.10 12.83 12.35
N GLY A 726 18.98 14.15 12.41
CA GLY A 726 19.20 15.00 11.25
C GLY A 726 19.29 16.48 11.58
N VAL A 727 19.00 17.30 10.58
CA VAL A 727 18.96 18.75 10.70
C VAL A 727 17.69 19.32 10.08
N VAL A 728 17.25 20.43 10.62
CA VAL A 728 16.19 21.26 10.06
C VAL A 728 16.72 22.66 9.76
N PHE A 729 16.28 23.24 8.65
CA PHE A 729 16.56 24.63 8.29
C PHE A 729 15.46 25.20 7.40
N HIS A 730 15.46 26.53 7.22
CA HIS A 730 14.42 27.22 6.47
C HIS A 730 15.02 27.99 5.31
N VAL A 731 14.63 27.62 4.09
CA VAL A 731 15.03 28.32 2.88
C VAL A 731 13.96 29.33 2.46
N ASP A 732 14.37 30.36 1.72
CA ASP A 732 13.44 31.37 1.19
C ASP A 732 12.32 30.74 0.36
N GLN A 733 11.10 31.23 0.51
CA GLN A 733 9.93 30.69 -0.18
C GLN A 733 10.07 30.71 -1.71
N SER A 734 10.90 31.61 -2.26
CA SER A 734 11.18 31.64 -3.70
C SER A 734 12.04 30.46 -4.20
N LEU A 735 12.65 29.67 -3.32
CA LEU A 735 13.46 28.49 -3.67
C LEU A 735 12.59 27.22 -3.79
N ASP A 736 11.49 27.33 -4.51
CA ASP A 736 10.42 26.32 -4.59
C ASP A 736 10.69 25.17 -5.56
N LEU A 737 11.67 25.30 -6.47
CA LEU A 737 12.07 24.22 -7.37
C LEU A 737 13.07 23.29 -6.69
N VAL A 738 12.64 22.04 -6.42
CA VAL A 738 13.44 21.00 -5.78
C VAL A 738 13.95 20.01 -6.81
N LYS A 739 15.28 19.85 -6.88
CA LYS A 739 15.94 18.81 -7.68
C LYS A 739 16.69 17.88 -6.76
N TRP A 740 16.60 16.57 -6.95
CA TRP A 740 17.35 15.64 -6.11
C TRP A 740 17.84 14.42 -6.88
N TYR A 741 18.97 13.89 -6.41
CA TYR A 741 19.47 12.59 -6.80
C TYR A 741 19.29 11.61 -5.64
N GLY A 742 18.32 10.71 -5.77
CA GLY A 742 17.94 9.76 -4.72
C GLY A 742 16.76 8.91 -5.16
N LYS A 743 16.04 8.28 -4.22
CA LYS A 743 14.82 7.54 -4.56
C LYS A 743 13.64 8.49 -4.84
N GLY A 744 12.79 8.12 -5.79
CA GLY A 744 11.62 8.89 -6.20
C GLY A 744 10.83 8.25 -7.35
N PRO A 745 9.91 8.99 -7.98
CA PRO A 745 9.57 10.39 -7.70
C PRO A 745 8.62 10.58 -6.49
N PHE A 746 7.93 9.52 -6.07
CA PHE A 746 6.91 9.54 -5.02
C PHE A 746 7.51 9.42 -3.61
N GLU A 747 6.67 9.65 -2.60
CA GLU A 747 7.03 9.56 -1.18
C GLU A 747 7.47 8.16 -0.77
N CYS A 748 8.65 8.06 -0.12
CA CYS A 748 9.20 6.82 0.39
C CYS A 748 9.97 6.99 1.71
N TYR A 749 9.99 5.92 2.50
CA TYR A 749 10.59 5.86 3.84
C TYR A 749 11.49 4.62 3.98
N PRO A 750 12.36 4.55 5.00
CA PRO A 750 13.36 3.49 5.12
C PRO A 750 12.83 2.04 5.01
N ASP A 751 11.59 1.81 5.45
CA ASP A 751 10.87 0.53 5.44
C ASP A 751 9.79 0.43 4.34
N ARG A 752 9.66 1.46 3.47
CA ARG A 752 8.73 1.54 2.33
C ARG A 752 9.36 2.32 1.18
N LYS A 753 10.30 1.69 0.46
CA LYS A 753 11.10 2.35 -0.60
C LYS A 753 11.53 1.44 -1.74
N GLU A 754 11.10 0.19 -1.77
CA GLU A 754 11.54 -0.79 -2.76
C GLU A 754 11.07 -0.43 -4.18
N ALA A 755 9.87 0.13 -4.31
CA ALA A 755 9.33 0.60 -5.59
C ALA A 755 10.02 1.85 -6.13
N ALA A 756 10.64 2.65 -5.26
CA ALA A 756 11.23 3.92 -5.62
C ALA A 756 12.63 3.72 -6.22
N HIS A 757 12.83 4.16 -7.46
CA HIS A 757 14.11 4.05 -8.14
C HIS A 757 15.03 5.21 -7.76
N VAL A 758 16.33 4.93 -7.65
CA VAL A 758 17.38 5.95 -7.61
C VAL A 758 17.48 6.62 -8.98
N GLY A 759 17.37 7.94 -9.03
CA GLY A 759 17.39 8.72 -10.26
C GLY A 759 17.41 10.21 -10.00
N MET A 760 17.47 10.99 -11.09
CA MET A 760 17.33 12.44 -11.04
C MET A 760 15.85 12.83 -11.13
N TYR A 761 15.38 13.60 -10.17
CA TYR A 761 14.00 14.08 -10.11
C TYR A 761 13.95 15.58 -9.87
N GLU A 762 12.83 16.19 -10.28
CA GLU A 762 12.58 17.61 -10.18
C GLU A 762 11.08 17.84 -9.97
N ASN A 763 10.71 18.55 -8.89
CA ASN A 763 9.34 18.92 -8.54
C ASN A 763 9.32 20.30 -7.87
N ASN A 764 8.17 20.96 -7.81
CA ASN A 764 7.98 22.09 -6.89
C ASN A 764 7.74 21.56 -5.46
N VAL A 765 8.04 22.37 -4.44
CA VAL A 765 7.76 22.03 -3.03
C VAL A 765 6.28 21.67 -2.80
N GLU A 766 5.36 22.36 -3.47
CA GLU A 766 3.92 22.05 -3.34
C GLU A 766 3.58 20.65 -3.86
N ASP A 767 4.25 20.18 -4.91
CA ASP A 767 4.06 18.86 -5.50
C ASP A 767 4.75 17.73 -4.70
N LEU A 768 5.54 18.07 -3.67
CA LEU A 768 6.11 17.09 -2.75
C LEU A 768 5.15 16.74 -1.61
N HIS A 769 4.22 17.65 -1.27
CA HIS A 769 3.25 17.48 -0.18
C HIS A 769 2.28 16.34 -0.48
N VAL A 770 2.15 15.41 0.47
CA VAL A 770 1.15 14.34 0.41
C VAL A 770 -0.02 14.73 1.32
N PRO A 771 -1.21 15.00 0.76
CA PRO A 771 -2.35 15.52 1.52
C PRO A 771 -3.13 14.40 2.21
N TYR A 772 -2.48 13.69 3.14
CA TYR A 772 -3.19 12.78 4.04
C TYR A 772 -4.31 13.55 4.76
N ILE A 773 -5.50 12.94 4.89
CA ILE A 773 -6.69 13.60 5.44
C ILE A 773 -6.41 14.13 6.85
N VAL A 774 -5.76 13.30 7.68
CA VAL A 774 -5.17 13.72 8.95
C VAL A 774 -3.68 13.98 8.74
N PRO A 775 -3.21 15.23 8.88
CA PRO A 775 -1.81 15.56 8.69
C PRO A 775 -0.85 14.84 9.68
N GLY A 776 0.36 14.61 9.20
CA GLY A 776 1.47 14.02 9.93
C GLY A 776 2.76 14.12 9.11
N GLU A 777 3.83 13.45 9.53
CA GLU A 777 5.06 13.34 8.75
C GLU A 777 4.76 12.85 7.32
N SER A 778 5.25 13.58 6.32
CA SER A 778 5.00 13.34 4.90
C SER A 778 6.12 13.93 4.04
N SER A 779 6.02 13.74 2.72
CA SER A 779 6.92 14.32 1.70
C SER A 779 8.34 13.72 1.68
N GLY A 780 8.58 12.63 2.41
CA GLY A 780 9.89 11.98 2.50
C GLY A 780 10.42 11.43 1.16
N ARG A 781 11.73 11.55 0.94
CA ARG A 781 12.49 10.89 -0.12
C ARG A 781 13.70 10.19 0.49
N ALA A 782 13.85 8.91 0.20
CA ALA A 782 14.91 8.08 0.76
C ALA A 782 16.17 8.07 -0.12
N ASP A 783 17.28 7.69 0.51
CA ASP A 783 18.58 7.47 -0.12
C ASP A 783 19.03 8.65 -1.01
N VAL A 784 18.89 9.88 -0.52
CA VAL A 784 19.24 11.10 -1.25
C VAL A 784 20.72 11.43 -1.10
N ARG A 785 21.44 11.48 -2.22
CA ARG A 785 22.87 11.87 -2.27
C ARG A 785 23.01 13.38 -2.23
N TRP A 786 22.18 14.08 -3.00
CA TRP A 786 22.09 15.54 -3.00
C TRP A 786 20.70 16.03 -3.34
N VAL A 787 20.36 17.22 -2.84
CA VAL A 787 19.15 17.98 -3.14
C VAL A 787 19.51 19.44 -3.38
N ALA A 788 18.85 20.10 -4.32
CA ALA A 788 18.98 21.52 -4.61
C ALA A 788 17.62 22.21 -4.58
N PHE A 789 17.58 23.39 -3.96
CA PHE A 789 16.43 24.29 -3.89
C PHE A 789 16.77 25.54 -4.70
N GLN A 790 16.01 25.83 -5.75
CA GLN A 790 16.29 26.93 -6.68
C GLN A 790 15.08 27.83 -6.88
N ASN A 791 15.34 29.11 -7.14
CA ASN A 791 14.32 30.04 -7.60
C ASN A 791 14.18 30.05 -9.12
N GLY A 792 13.16 30.76 -9.62
CA GLY A 792 12.93 30.94 -11.05
C GLY A 792 14.08 31.60 -11.83
N ASN A 793 15.05 32.21 -11.15
CA ASN A 793 16.25 32.79 -11.77
C ASN A 793 17.44 31.81 -11.79
N GLY A 794 17.30 30.60 -11.24
CA GLY A 794 18.34 29.56 -11.19
C GLY A 794 19.35 29.69 -10.04
N PHE A 795 19.16 30.67 -9.14
CA PHE A 795 19.95 30.77 -7.91
C PHE A 795 19.36 29.87 -6.84
N GLY A 796 20.21 29.29 -5.98
CA GLY A 796 19.73 28.34 -5.00
C GLY A 796 20.77 27.81 -4.03
N LEU A 797 20.37 26.81 -3.27
CA LEU A 797 21.19 26.11 -2.29
C LEU A 797 21.19 24.61 -2.61
N LEU A 798 22.37 24.01 -2.76
CA LEU A 798 22.54 22.58 -2.90
C LEU A 798 23.10 22.01 -1.60
N ALA A 799 22.46 20.96 -1.10
CA ALA A 799 22.93 20.15 0.01
C ALA A 799 23.27 18.74 -0.45
N SER A 800 24.39 18.18 0.00
CA SER A 800 24.79 16.80 -0.29
C SER A 800 25.41 16.12 0.92
N THR A 801 25.48 14.79 0.86
CA THR A 801 26.34 14.03 1.76
C THR A 801 27.81 14.46 1.60
N TYR A 802 28.59 14.29 2.66
CA TYR A 802 30.02 14.57 2.66
C TYR A 802 30.80 13.53 3.49
N GLY A 803 32.02 13.22 3.05
CA GLY A 803 32.85 12.18 3.65
C GLY A 803 32.18 10.81 3.57
N ASP A 804 32.25 10.03 4.65
CA ASP A 804 31.68 8.68 4.70
C ASP A 804 30.19 8.66 5.10
N SER A 805 29.50 9.80 4.99
CA SER A 805 28.09 9.90 5.37
C SER A 805 27.20 9.17 4.36
N PRO A 806 26.29 8.28 4.82
CA PRO A 806 25.37 7.59 3.92
C PRO A 806 24.36 8.58 3.30
N PRO A 807 23.70 8.18 2.19
CA PRO A 807 22.57 8.92 1.63
C PRO A 807 21.49 9.24 2.68
N MET A 808 20.87 10.41 2.53
CA MET A 808 19.96 11.00 3.51
C MET A 808 18.49 10.62 3.27
N GLN A 809 17.66 10.74 4.30
CA GLN A 809 16.23 10.97 4.11
C GLN A 809 16.02 12.49 3.99
N MET A 810 15.22 12.93 3.01
CA MET A 810 14.96 14.35 2.75
C MET A 810 13.46 14.63 2.69
N SER A 811 13.04 15.75 3.28
CA SER A 811 11.71 16.32 3.05
C SER A 811 11.78 17.84 2.98
N ALA A 812 10.86 18.44 2.22
CA ALA A 812 10.71 19.88 2.11
C ALA A 812 9.23 20.24 2.01
N SER A 813 8.78 21.22 2.81
CA SER A 813 7.37 21.58 2.92
C SER A 813 7.17 23.05 3.25
N TYR A 814 6.03 23.60 2.83
CA TYR A 814 5.54 24.89 3.32
C TYR A 814 4.91 24.78 4.72
N TYR A 815 4.63 23.57 5.19
CA TYR A 815 4.06 23.30 6.50
C TYR A 815 5.17 22.81 7.44
N SER A 816 5.37 23.50 8.56
CA SER A 816 6.37 23.08 9.54
C SER A 816 5.96 21.78 10.23
N THR A 817 6.93 21.12 10.86
CA THR A 817 6.70 19.92 11.66
C THR A 817 5.68 20.17 12.78
N GLN A 818 5.72 21.35 13.41
CA GLN A 818 4.74 21.73 14.44
C GLN A 818 3.35 21.94 13.84
N GLU A 819 3.27 22.51 12.64
CA GLU A 819 2.01 22.75 11.95
C GLU A 819 1.33 21.44 11.52
N LEU A 820 2.11 20.50 10.97
CA LEU A 820 1.63 19.15 10.65
C LEU A 820 1.14 18.39 11.90
N ASN A 821 1.74 18.62 13.07
CA ASN A 821 1.29 18.02 14.32
C ASN A 821 0.06 18.72 14.92
N ARG A 822 -0.13 20.02 14.65
CA ARG A 822 -1.26 20.82 15.15
C ARG A 822 -2.53 20.53 14.38
N ALA A 823 -2.44 20.49 13.05
CA ALA A 823 -3.60 20.34 12.19
C ALA A 823 -4.20 18.93 12.33
N THR A 824 -5.52 18.87 12.51
CA THR A 824 -6.25 17.60 12.49
C THR A 824 -6.81 17.29 11.11
N ARG A 825 -6.76 18.27 10.20
CA ARG A 825 -7.24 18.18 8.81
C ARG A 825 -6.31 18.90 7.86
N ASN A 826 -6.24 18.43 6.62
CA ASN A 826 -5.42 19.07 5.60
C ASN A 826 -5.85 20.53 5.29
N GLU A 827 -7.14 20.86 5.37
CA GLU A 827 -7.63 22.24 5.21
C GLU A 827 -7.31 23.19 6.38
N ASP A 828 -6.94 22.64 7.55
CA ASP A 828 -6.54 23.44 8.72
C ASP A 828 -5.09 23.91 8.63
N LEU A 829 -4.33 23.40 7.64
CA LEU A 829 -2.93 23.70 7.45
C LEU A 829 -2.70 25.14 7.01
N VAL A 830 -1.76 25.81 7.67
CA VAL A 830 -1.33 27.17 7.37
C VAL A 830 0.06 27.13 6.76
N LYS A 831 0.19 27.59 5.51
CA LYS A 831 1.48 27.72 4.83
C LYS A 831 2.36 28.74 5.57
N GLY A 832 3.62 28.37 5.82
CA GLY A 832 4.65 29.25 6.35
C GLY A 832 5.18 30.26 5.31
N ASP A 833 5.98 31.21 5.78
CA ASP A 833 6.68 32.24 4.99
C ASP A 833 8.05 31.77 4.45
N ALA A 834 8.42 30.54 4.73
CA ALA A 834 9.63 29.87 4.29
C ALA A 834 9.35 28.39 4.04
N ILE A 835 10.26 27.72 3.34
CA ILE A 835 10.21 26.27 3.13
C ILE A 835 11.03 25.62 4.25
N GLU A 836 10.40 24.78 5.07
CA GLU A 836 11.07 23.95 6.07
C GLU A 836 11.67 22.73 5.38
N VAL A 837 12.98 22.53 5.55
CA VAL A 837 13.74 21.43 4.95
C VAL A 837 14.33 20.56 6.05
N HIS A 838 14.14 19.25 5.93
CA HIS A 838 14.80 18.25 6.78
C HIS A 838 15.78 17.42 5.96
N LEU A 839 16.98 17.24 6.50
CA LEU A 839 18.03 16.36 5.96
C LEU A 839 18.49 15.42 7.07
N ASP A 840 18.04 14.17 7.00
CA ASP A 840 18.25 13.21 8.06
C ASP A 840 19.31 12.18 7.70
N HIS A 841 20.27 12.01 8.60
CA HIS A 841 21.24 10.92 8.55
C HIS A 841 20.55 9.57 8.79
N LYS A 842 19.56 9.57 9.69
CA LYS A 842 18.68 8.43 9.96
C LYS A 842 17.27 8.94 10.17
N HIS A 843 16.30 8.26 9.55
CA HIS A 843 14.88 8.44 9.82
C HIS A 843 14.31 7.10 10.26
N MET A 844 13.42 7.09 11.25
CA MET A 844 12.75 5.87 11.68
C MET A 844 11.77 5.42 10.61
N GLY A 845 11.52 4.12 10.47
CA GLY A 845 10.46 3.59 9.61
C GLY A 845 9.07 4.18 9.92
N VAL A 846 8.13 3.98 9.01
CA VAL A 846 6.72 4.36 9.20
C VAL A 846 5.87 3.26 9.81
N GLY A 847 6.31 2.00 9.74
CA GLY A 847 5.58 0.84 10.27
C GLY A 847 4.29 0.57 9.49
N GLY A 848 3.42 -0.26 10.06
CA GLY A 848 2.14 -0.61 9.43
C GLY A 848 1.79 -2.09 9.44
N ASP A 849 2.47 -2.94 10.22
CA ASP A 849 1.96 -4.29 10.50
C ASP A 849 0.53 -4.20 11.07
N ASP A 850 0.32 -3.22 11.96
CA ASP A 850 -0.93 -2.71 12.52
C ASP A 850 -0.75 -1.21 12.89
N SER A 851 -1.84 -0.51 13.24
CA SER A 851 -1.82 0.92 13.65
C SER A 851 -2.31 1.15 15.09
N TRP A 852 -2.38 0.11 15.92
CA TRP A 852 -2.75 0.20 17.34
C TRP A 852 -1.68 -0.38 18.27
N SER A 853 -0.50 -0.69 17.74
CA SER A 853 0.68 -1.05 18.50
C SER A 853 1.96 -0.57 17.79
N PRO A 854 3.09 -0.43 18.50
CA PRO A 854 4.38 -0.15 17.87
C PRO A 854 4.74 -1.20 16.79
N SER A 855 4.68 -0.78 15.52
CA SER A 855 4.77 -1.67 14.35
C SER A 855 5.99 -1.44 13.45
N VAL A 856 6.94 -0.61 13.85
CA VAL A 856 8.22 -0.46 13.14
C VAL A 856 9.16 -1.61 13.54
N HIS A 857 9.64 -2.38 12.56
CA HIS A 857 10.56 -3.50 12.83
C HIS A 857 11.90 -2.99 13.37
N GLU A 858 12.56 -3.81 14.19
CA GLU A 858 13.76 -3.43 14.95
C GLU A 858 14.87 -2.82 14.08
N GLN A 859 15.08 -3.34 12.87
CA GLN A 859 16.08 -2.86 11.91
C GLN A 859 15.82 -1.44 11.36
N TYR A 860 14.60 -0.91 11.53
CA TYR A 860 14.21 0.43 11.11
C TYR A 860 14.01 1.39 12.30
N LEU A 861 14.30 0.94 13.52
CA LEU A 861 14.36 1.79 14.70
C LEU A 861 15.71 2.52 14.78
N ILE A 862 15.70 3.71 15.40
CA ILE A 862 16.90 4.49 15.66
C ILE A 862 17.18 4.44 17.16
N PRO A 863 18.10 3.60 17.65
CA PRO A 863 18.44 3.57 19.07
C PRO A 863 19.10 4.88 19.53
N PRO A 864 18.96 5.32 20.79
CA PRO A 864 19.60 6.53 21.30
C PRO A 864 21.08 6.30 21.62
N VAL A 865 21.89 6.07 20.58
CA VAL A 865 23.35 5.90 20.65
C VAL A 865 24.05 7.10 20.00
N PRO A 866 25.38 7.29 20.19
CA PRO A 866 26.10 8.33 19.48
C PRO A 866 26.04 8.18 17.96
N TYR A 867 25.84 9.30 17.25
CA TYR A 867 25.82 9.36 15.78
C TYR A 867 26.78 10.43 15.27
N SER A 868 27.43 10.15 14.14
CA SER A 868 28.30 11.11 13.45
C SER A 868 27.93 11.17 11.97
N PHE A 869 27.74 12.37 11.45
CA PHE A 869 27.44 12.59 10.04
C PHE A 869 27.90 13.96 9.57
N SER A 870 28.10 14.11 8.26
CA SER A 870 28.58 15.35 7.65
C SER A 870 27.75 15.73 6.43
N LEU A 871 27.45 17.02 6.32
CA LEU A 871 26.74 17.62 5.22
C LEU A 871 27.63 18.65 4.52
N ARG A 872 27.48 18.76 3.21
CA ARG A 872 27.99 19.88 2.43
C ARG A 872 26.81 20.72 1.97
N LEU A 873 26.91 22.03 2.14
CA LEU A 873 26.02 22.99 1.51
C LEU A 873 26.83 23.92 0.61
N CYS A 874 26.29 24.30 -0.54
CA CYS A 874 26.96 25.20 -1.45
C CYS A 874 25.95 26.00 -2.30
N PRO A 875 26.35 27.19 -2.78
CA PRO A 875 25.46 28.01 -3.59
C PRO A 875 25.33 27.44 -5.01
N VAL A 876 24.11 27.50 -5.54
CA VAL A 876 23.80 27.17 -6.93
C VAL A 876 23.65 28.48 -7.70
N CYS A 877 24.33 28.57 -8.84
CA CYS A 877 24.22 29.70 -9.76
C CYS A 877 23.81 29.20 -11.16
N PRO A 878 23.14 30.04 -11.98
CA PRO A 878 22.58 29.62 -13.28
C PRO A 878 23.61 29.04 -14.27
N SER A 879 24.89 29.40 -14.13
CA SER A 879 25.96 28.97 -15.00
C SER A 879 26.47 27.55 -14.75
N LYS A 880 26.03 26.87 -13.68
CA LYS A 880 26.51 25.53 -13.30
C LYS A 880 25.34 24.58 -13.03
N SER A 881 25.39 23.38 -13.60
CA SER A 881 24.40 22.34 -13.28
C SER A 881 24.65 21.76 -11.87
N CYS A 882 23.58 21.36 -11.18
CA CYS A 882 23.66 20.72 -9.86
C CYS A 882 24.54 19.47 -9.88
N GLN A 883 24.44 18.66 -10.94
CA GLN A 883 25.28 17.47 -11.11
C GLN A 883 26.77 17.85 -11.22
N THR A 884 27.11 18.88 -11.99
CA THR A 884 28.51 19.35 -12.10
C THR A 884 29.05 19.83 -10.75
N ILE A 885 28.21 20.48 -9.93
CA ILE A 885 28.58 20.91 -8.57
C ILE A 885 28.83 19.70 -7.67
N TYR A 886 27.97 18.70 -7.73
CA TYR A 886 28.14 17.44 -7.00
C TYR A 886 29.40 16.71 -7.46
N ASP A 887 29.56 16.44 -8.76
CA ASP A 887 30.73 15.73 -9.32
C ASP A 887 32.06 16.42 -9.01
N SER A 888 32.07 17.76 -8.90
CA SER A 888 33.30 18.51 -8.61
C SER A 888 33.92 18.19 -7.25
N GLN A 889 33.15 17.63 -6.31
CA GLN A 889 33.62 17.25 -4.99
C GLN A 889 34.20 15.84 -4.93
N LEU A 890 33.85 14.98 -5.89
CA LEU A 890 34.40 13.64 -6.00
C LEU A 890 35.75 13.77 -6.70
N SER A 891 36.85 13.41 -6.05
CA SER A 891 38.15 13.45 -6.76
C SER A 891 38.10 12.45 -7.92
N LYS A 892 38.48 12.90 -9.13
CA LYS A 892 38.54 12.03 -10.31
C LYS A 892 39.82 11.21 -10.32
#